data_AF-A0A2G9M527-F1
#
_entry.id   AF-A0A2G9M527-F1
#
_cell.length_a   1.000
_cell.length_b   1.000
_cell.length_c   1.000
_cell.angle_alpha   90.00
_cell.angle_beta   90.00
_cell.angle_gamma   90.00
#
_symmetry.space_group_name_H-M   'P 1'
#
loop_
_entity.id
_entity.type
_entity.pdbx_description
1 polymer ?
#
loop_
_entity_poly.entity_id
_entity_poly.type
_entity_poly.pdbx_seq_one_letter_code
_entity_poly.pdbx_strand_id
1 'polypeptide(L)'
;MMKVLVGSGNPVKVKAVEEAFSLFFKDVIVEGINVPSGVSDQPKNEETFRGAKQRAENLRQLHPDADFFVGIEGGIQQLHNIWFANGVMCIIDNDGKAGFGLCPHYSLPAGIVDELMKGEELGNITTRFTNVQNEKQKGGFIGFLTEGVVDRKGLYLPGIIMALVPFVKKEMYFGDYKKETIISFDRYQQQFEKKFEDYVPLIQEEMREFLRLLPARAKLLDLGSGSGNQALYLKNKGHEVLCIDLSEEMVKSCLEKGLQARVMDFENFVLQERFDAVLAYTSLLHIPKKNLPKMLERVHSLLDNDGIFFLAMKEGKTEGFVSNDQRYPQTKRWFSLYEDAEIREYLKDKFQVESFSETRLENKTFLNYICRKKIRVDQSKLYQTQISFTEWFEKIDHHRTNEMRLEDNEKRERLKILKEEIGTPFDEPTQFSATDLKDRSAHFQEFLDKRGDDLCALRLIPTYPDLPKLRMRGHTVKDVMHWFREQNIDPSQYKADFVPHAEDYLWSTIFVINRQGIFGEIIRGGHYQLTQGFYDQQKPIFFSYNFENWYLSEDNQEAKEHLIMITDHLQVAEEKKAVLRNRLDATFSKNYLDGYFETASSGSQGLWFCDYNRILGKMYDTFMPNLGTQKEGILSGQMASAGKAQGRVKIVHNIRDGFQPGEILVTSMTSPDFVPLMQKASAIVTDQGGILSHAAIVSRELGIPCIVGTEVATKVLKNGDLVEVDAEKGTVRKLE
;
A
#
# COMPACT_ATOMS: atom_id res chain seq x y z
N MET A 1 15.74 -5.83 12.38
CA MET A 1 16.52 -6.75 13.23
C MET A 1 16.89 -7.94 12.37
N MET A 2 18.17 -8.27 12.23
CA MET A 2 18.66 -9.37 11.39
C MET A 2 18.49 -10.70 12.13
N LYS A 3 17.75 -11.65 11.55
CA LYS A 3 17.49 -12.97 12.15
C LYS A 3 18.46 -14.01 11.60
N VAL A 4 19.23 -14.63 12.49
CA VAL A 4 20.23 -15.66 12.16
C VAL A 4 19.87 -16.97 12.86
N LEU A 5 19.77 -18.05 12.09
CA LEU A 5 19.46 -19.37 12.64
C LEU A 5 20.71 -20.26 12.65
N VAL A 6 20.94 -20.95 13.75
CA VAL A 6 22.08 -21.85 13.95
C VAL A 6 21.58 -23.28 14.00
N GLY A 7 22.15 -24.18 13.19
CA GLY A 7 21.70 -25.57 13.03
C GLY A 7 22.10 -26.49 14.17
N SER A 8 22.02 -25.98 15.41
CA SER A 8 22.37 -26.63 16.65
C SER A 8 21.78 -25.88 17.85
N GLY A 9 21.14 -26.59 18.77
CA GLY A 9 20.67 -26.07 20.06
C GLY A 9 21.77 -25.91 21.13
N ASN A 10 23.04 -26.17 20.81
CA ASN A 10 24.14 -25.96 21.76
C ASN A 10 24.39 -24.47 22.02
N PRO A 11 24.29 -23.99 23.27
CA PRO A 11 24.38 -22.56 23.60
C PRO A 11 25.76 -21.95 23.30
N VAL A 12 26.84 -22.76 23.32
CA VAL A 12 28.20 -22.29 22.97
C VAL A 12 28.29 -21.94 21.48
N LYS A 13 27.68 -22.76 20.63
CA LYS A 13 27.63 -22.53 19.18
C LYS A 13 26.80 -21.29 18.86
N VAL A 14 25.63 -21.15 19.49
CA VAL A 14 24.74 -19.99 19.31
C VAL A 14 25.47 -18.69 19.70
N LYS A 15 26.09 -18.65 20.89
CA LYS A 15 26.86 -17.48 21.35
C LYS A 15 28.05 -17.15 20.45
N ALA A 16 28.75 -18.15 19.91
CA ALA A 16 29.85 -17.92 18.98
C ALA A 16 29.37 -17.25 17.69
N VAL A 17 28.20 -17.64 17.18
CA VAL A 17 27.58 -17.03 16.01
C VAL A 17 27.12 -15.61 16.31
N GLU A 18 26.44 -15.40 17.44
CA GLU A 18 26.02 -14.07 17.90
C GLU A 18 27.19 -13.10 18.00
N GLU A 19 28.29 -13.52 18.64
CA GLU A 19 29.51 -12.73 18.75
C GLU A 19 30.12 -12.42 17.38
N ALA A 20 30.26 -13.42 16.49
CA ALA A 20 30.82 -13.21 15.16
C ALA A 20 29.98 -12.26 14.29
N PHE A 21 28.66 -12.42 14.26
CA PHE A 21 27.77 -11.57 13.47
C PHE A 21 27.74 -10.14 14.00
N SER A 22 27.78 -9.97 15.33
CA SER A 22 27.79 -8.64 15.97
C SER A 22 29.04 -7.82 15.65
N LEU A 23 30.13 -8.43 15.18
CA LEU A 23 31.32 -7.70 14.71
C LEU A 23 31.09 -6.97 13.38
N PHE A 24 30.16 -7.44 12.55
CA PHE A 24 29.94 -6.91 11.20
C PHE A 24 28.55 -6.30 10.99
N PHE A 25 27.56 -6.71 11.76
CA PHE A 25 26.16 -6.31 11.60
C PHE A 25 25.58 -5.78 12.91
N LYS A 26 24.65 -4.82 12.81
CA LYS A 26 23.90 -4.27 13.95
C LYS A 26 22.56 -4.96 14.10
N ASP A 27 22.01 -4.95 15.31
CA ASP A 27 20.65 -5.44 15.62
C ASP A 27 20.41 -6.90 15.17
N VAL A 28 21.30 -7.80 15.59
CA VAL A 28 21.27 -9.23 15.26
C VAL A 28 20.54 -10.02 16.36
N ILE A 29 19.58 -10.88 15.98
CA ILE A 29 19.02 -11.93 16.83
C ILE A 29 19.53 -13.27 16.32
N VAL A 30 20.05 -14.10 17.23
CA VAL A 30 20.51 -15.45 16.91
C VAL A 30 19.70 -16.49 17.68
N GLU A 31 19.20 -17.50 16.97
CA GLU A 31 18.44 -18.61 17.55
C GLU A 31 19.02 -19.97 17.12
N GLY A 32 19.07 -20.93 18.05
CA GLY A 32 19.56 -22.28 17.80
C GLY A 32 18.43 -23.27 17.56
N ILE A 33 18.43 -23.93 16.40
CA ILE A 33 17.44 -24.94 16.01
C ILE A 33 18.15 -26.25 15.68
N ASN A 34 17.70 -27.36 16.26
CA ASN A 34 18.27 -28.68 15.98
C ASN A 34 17.78 -29.19 14.64
N VAL A 35 18.71 -29.39 13.70
CA VAL A 35 18.46 -30.03 12.40
C VAL A 35 19.45 -31.17 12.16
N PRO A 36 19.10 -32.21 11.40
CA PRO A 36 20.03 -33.30 11.09
C PRO A 36 21.15 -32.83 10.14
N SER A 37 22.34 -33.41 10.28
CA SER A 37 23.49 -33.16 9.38
C SER A 37 23.51 -34.06 8.15
N GLY A 38 22.80 -35.20 8.17
CA GLY A 38 22.79 -36.16 7.06
C GLY A 38 24.12 -36.88 6.82
N VAL A 39 25.07 -36.79 7.75
CA VAL A 39 26.38 -37.48 7.72
C VAL A 39 26.58 -38.29 9.01
N SER A 40 27.65 -39.09 9.07
CA SER A 40 28.02 -39.88 10.26
C SER A 40 28.13 -39.01 11.52
N ASP A 41 27.85 -39.59 12.70
CA ASP A 41 28.05 -38.94 14.00
C ASP A 41 29.51 -38.53 14.27
N GLN A 42 30.47 -39.18 13.58
CA GLN A 42 31.89 -38.79 13.57
C GLN A 42 32.35 -38.47 12.14
N PRO A 43 32.00 -37.29 11.59
CA PRO A 43 32.37 -36.91 10.23
C PRO A 43 33.88 -36.91 10.03
N LYS A 44 34.33 -37.47 8.91
CA LYS A 44 35.74 -37.50 8.51
C LYS A 44 35.96 -36.77 7.19
N ASN A 45 36.99 -35.93 7.15
CA ASN A 45 37.40 -35.20 5.95
C ASN A 45 36.24 -34.40 5.32
N GLU A 46 35.92 -34.64 4.05
CA GLU A 46 34.84 -33.98 3.30
C GLU A 46 33.44 -34.17 3.88
N GLU A 47 33.20 -35.20 4.71
CA GLU A 47 31.92 -35.36 5.40
C GLU A 47 31.59 -34.18 6.31
N THR A 48 32.60 -33.57 6.93
CA THR A 48 32.39 -32.43 7.83
C THR A 48 31.87 -31.22 7.06
N PHE A 49 32.34 -30.99 5.83
CA PHE A 49 31.82 -29.94 4.95
C PHE A 49 30.38 -30.21 4.53
N ARG A 50 30.08 -31.45 4.12
CA ARG A 50 28.72 -31.86 3.75
C ARG A 50 27.75 -31.70 4.91
N GLY A 51 28.13 -32.13 6.11
CA GLY A 51 27.31 -31.99 7.31
C GLY A 51 27.00 -30.53 7.65
N ALA A 52 28.02 -29.66 7.63
CA ALA A 52 27.83 -28.22 7.88
C ALA A 52 26.90 -27.59 6.86
N LYS A 53 27.10 -27.85 5.55
CA LYS A 53 26.23 -27.31 4.50
C LYS A 53 24.80 -27.83 4.61
N GLN A 54 24.62 -29.13 4.86
CA GLN A 54 23.30 -29.74 4.96
C GLN A 54 22.50 -29.15 6.14
N ARG A 55 23.13 -28.91 7.29
CA ARG A 55 22.48 -28.21 8.41
C ARG A 55 21.98 -26.82 8.01
N ALA A 56 22.81 -26.04 7.33
CA ALA A 56 22.43 -24.69 6.88
C ALA A 56 21.28 -24.73 5.86
N GLU A 57 21.32 -25.64 4.88
CA GLU A 57 20.23 -25.79 3.88
C GLU A 57 18.93 -26.29 4.53
N ASN A 58 19.01 -27.23 5.47
CA ASN A 58 17.83 -27.71 6.19
C ASN A 58 17.13 -26.57 6.95
N LEU A 59 17.90 -25.69 7.60
CA LEU A 59 17.33 -24.50 8.22
C LEU A 59 16.67 -23.58 7.21
N ARG A 60 17.33 -23.32 6.08
CA ARG A 60 16.81 -22.44 5.03
C ARG A 60 15.48 -22.94 4.46
N GLN A 61 15.34 -24.25 4.30
CA GLN A 61 14.09 -24.87 3.83
C GLN A 61 12.97 -24.80 4.87
N LEU A 62 13.29 -24.98 6.15
CA LEU A 62 12.31 -24.98 7.24
C LEU A 62 11.89 -23.57 7.67
N HIS A 63 12.78 -22.59 7.55
CA HIS A 63 12.60 -21.23 8.06
C HIS A 63 13.05 -20.17 7.04
N PRO A 64 12.38 -20.07 5.87
CA PRO A 64 12.77 -19.12 4.82
C PRO A 64 12.62 -17.64 5.21
N ASP A 65 12.07 -17.36 6.39
CA ASP A 65 11.88 -16.04 6.98
C ASP A 65 13.13 -15.45 7.65
N ALA A 66 14.20 -16.23 7.84
CA ALA A 66 15.46 -15.74 8.41
C ALA A 66 16.42 -15.17 7.34
N ASP A 67 17.35 -14.30 7.75
CA ASP A 67 18.32 -13.66 6.87
C ASP A 67 19.53 -14.57 6.57
N PHE A 68 19.98 -15.31 7.58
CA PHE A 68 21.14 -16.20 7.49
C PHE A 68 20.94 -17.53 8.22
N PHE A 69 21.56 -18.57 7.66
CA PHE A 69 21.48 -19.96 8.11
C PHE A 69 22.89 -20.49 8.35
N VAL A 70 23.18 -20.89 9.58
CA VAL A 70 24.54 -21.26 10.01
C VAL A 70 24.59 -22.73 10.39
N GLY A 71 25.32 -23.51 9.61
CA GLY A 71 25.67 -24.89 9.92
C GLY A 71 27.06 -24.97 10.55
N ILE A 72 27.18 -25.66 11.69
CA ILE A 72 28.46 -25.87 12.38
C ILE A 72 28.62 -27.37 12.65
N GLU A 73 29.59 -27.99 11.97
CA GLU A 73 29.88 -29.42 12.09
C GLU A 73 31.30 -29.64 12.63
N GLY A 74 31.43 -30.49 13.66
CA GLY A 74 32.73 -30.92 14.16
C GLY A 74 33.14 -32.21 13.48
N GLY A 75 34.43 -32.42 13.26
CA GLY A 75 34.92 -33.64 12.62
C GLY A 75 36.40 -33.89 12.89
N ILE A 76 36.94 -34.82 12.12
CA ILE A 76 38.38 -35.08 12.08
C ILE A 76 38.88 -35.04 10.63
N GLN A 77 40.08 -34.53 10.43
CA GLN A 77 40.74 -34.43 9.13
C GLN A 77 42.13 -35.06 9.21
N GLN A 78 42.48 -35.89 8.22
CA GLN A 78 43.85 -36.36 8.08
C GLN A 78 44.62 -35.46 7.12
N LEU A 79 45.75 -34.90 7.56
CA LEU A 79 46.68 -34.13 6.73
C LEU A 79 48.10 -34.62 7.03
N HIS A 80 48.88 -34.92 5.98
CA HIS A 80 50.26 -35.42 6.12
C HIS A 80 50.38 -36.62 7.09
N ASN A 81 49.41 -37.54 7.04
CA ASN A 81 49.28 -38.70 7.94
C ASN A 81 49.06 -38.37 9.43
N ILE A 82 48.83 -37.11 9.79
CA ILE A 82 48.46 -36.67 11.14
C ILE A 82 46.96 -36.44 11.17
N TRP A 83 46.30 -36.96 12.20
CA TRP A 83 44.87 -36.72 12.44
C TRP A 83 44.69 -35.46 13.27
N PHE A 84 43.86 -34.56 12.76
CA PHE A 84 43.48 -33.33 13.42
C PHE A 84 42.00 -33.37 13.78
N ALA A 85 41.64 -32.80 14.92
CA ALA A 85 40.28 -32.37 15.16
C ALA A 85 40.02 -31.07 14.39
N ASN A 86 38.85 -30.97 13.76
CA ASN A 86 38.45 -29.81 12.99
C ASN A 86 36.97 -29.45 13.21
N GLY A 87 36.58 -28.33 12.62
CA GLY A 87 35.22 -27.82 12.62
C GLY A 87 35.01 -26.97 11.38
N VAL A 88 33.90 -27.24 10.68
CA VAL A 88 33.50 -26.54 9.47
C VAL A 88 32.26 -25.72 9.77
N MET A 89 32.31 -24.46 9.34
CA MET A 89 31.21 -23.51 9.39
C MET A 89 30.74 -23.25 7.96
N CYS A 90 29.45 -23.38 7.73
CA CYS A 90 28.78 -22.98 6.49
C CYS A 90 27.72 -21.94 6.85
N ILE A 91 27.79 -20.76 6.21
CA ILE A 91 26.78 -19.72 6.33
C ILE A 91 26.11 -19.58 4.98
N ILE A 92 24.79 -19.63 4.94
CA ILE A 92 23.99 -19.45 3.74
C ILE A 92 23.07 -18.25 3.95
N ASP A 93 22.99 -17.32 2.99
CA ASP A 93 22.00 -16.23 3.01
C ASP A 93 20.66 -16.68 2.40
N ASN A 94 19.62 -15.86 2.51
CA ASN A 94 18.31 -16.20 1.93
C ASN A 94 18.36 -16.39 0.39
N ASP A 95 19.34 -15.78 -0.29
CA ASP A 95 19.57 -15.94 -1.73
C ASP A 95 20.26 -17.29 -2.06
N GLY A 96 20.57 -18.13 -1.06
CA GLY A 96 21.24 -19.42 -1.22
C GLY A 96 22.76 -19.30 -1.43
N LYS A 97 23.34 -18.12 -1.27
CA LYS A 97 24.79 -17.90 -1.40
C LYS A 97 25.47 -18.44 -0.16
N ALA A 98 26.55 -19.20 -0.35
CA ALA A 98 27.24 -19.88 0.73
C ALA A 98 28.65 -19.32 0.96
N GLY A 99 29.02 -19.15 2.23
CA GLY A 99 30.38 -18.91 2.70
C GLY A 99 30.83 -20.04 3.61
N PHE A 100 32.11 -20.42 3.50
CA PHE A 100 32.70 -21.48 4.31
C PHE A 100 33.87 -20.95 5.12
N GLY A 101 34.03 -21.48 6.32
CA GLY A 101 35.17 -21.21 7.18
C GLY A 101 35.54 -22.42 8.02
N LEU A 102 36.82 -22.51 8.34
CA LEU A 102 37.40 -23.60 9.12
C LEU A 102 37.90 -23.06 10.46
N CYS A 103 37.71 -23.82 11.54
CA CYS A 103 38.42 -23.52 12.77
C CYS A 103 39.91 -23.91 12.65
N PRO A 104 40.77 -23.34 13.50
CA PRO A 104 42.13 -23.84 13.68
C PRO A 104 42.13 -25.34 13.99
N HIS A 105 42.92 -26.10 13.24
CA HIS A 105 43.08 -27.54 13.45
C HIS A 105 44.07 -27.77 14.60
N TYR A 106 43.85 -28.82 15.39
CA TYR A 106 44.83 -29.29 16.37
C TYR A 106 45.02 -30.79 16.28
N SER A 107 46.27 -31.24 16.40
CA SER A 107 46.63 -32.65 16.28
C SER A 107 46.04 -33.45 17.43
N LEU A 108 45.44 -34.58 17.11
CA LEU A 108 44.92 -35.51 18.11
C LEU A 108 46.05 -36.40 18.67
N PRO A 109 46.09 -36.63 19.99
CA PRO A 109 47.00 -37.60 20.59
C PRO A 109 46.83 -39.00 19.98
N ALA A 110 47.92 -39.73 19.78
CA ALA A 110 47.91 -41.05 19.14
C ALA A 110 46.93 -42.04 19.81
N GLY A 111 46.87 -42.06 21.16
CA GLY A 111 45.94 -42.92 21.89
C GLY A 111 44.46 -42.62 21.62
N ILE A 112 44.12 -41.36 21.35
CA ILE A 112 42.74 -40.97 20.96
C ILE A 112 42.47 -41.39 19.51
N VAL A 113 43.47 -41.24 18.62
CA VAL A 113 43.36 -41.69 17.23
C VAL A 113 43.11 -43.20 17.15
N ASP A 114 43.83 -43.99 17.95
CA ASP A 114 43.67 -45.46 17.99
C ASP A 114 42.24 -45.87 18.40
N GLU A 115 41.61 -45.14 19.32
CA GLU A 115 40.22 -45.37 19.72
C GLU A 115 39.22 -44.91 18.66
N LEU A 116 39.47 -43.77 18.01
CA LEU A 116 38.66 -43.29 16.86
C LEU A 116 38.67 -44.28 15.69
N MET A 117 39.81 -44.94 15.43
CA MET A 117 39.92 -45.95 14.37
C MET A 117 39.15 -47.23 14.68
N LYS A 118 38.80 -47.48 15.95
CA LYS A 118 37.90 -48.57 16.36
C LYS A 118 36.42 -48.22 16.21
N GLY A 119 36.09 -47.02 15.75
CA GLY A 119 34.73 -46.58 15.44
C GLY A 119 34.03 -45.81 16.56
N GLU A 120 34.74 -45.43 17.62
CA GLU A 120 34.17 -44.63 18.71
C GLU A 120 34.11 -43.13 18.36
N GLU A 121 33.15 -42.39 18.93
CA GLU A 121 33.03 -40.93 18.75
C GLU A 121 34.05 -40.18 19.60
N LEU A 122 34.66 -39.13 19.04
CA LEU A 122 35.63 -38.28 19.72
C LEU A 122 35.09 -37.75 21.06
N GLY A 123 33.83 -37.34 21.11
CA GLY A 123 33.23 -36.82 22.35
C GLY A 123 33.17 -37.83 23.50
N ASN A 124 32.97 -39.11 23.19
CA ASN A 124 32.93 -40.17 24.21
C ASN A 124 34.35 -40.46 24.72
N ILE A 125 35.31 -40.51 23.80
CA ILE A 125 36.73 -40.69 24.11
C ILE A 125 37.23 -39.55 25.00
N THR A 126 37.00 -38.29 24.62
CA THR A 126 37.50 -37.13 25.38
C THR A 126 36.86 -37.02 26.76
N THR A 127 35.59 -37.40 26.91
CA THR A 127 34.92 -37.44 28.22
C THR A 127 35.60 -38.43 29.16
N ARG A 128 36.01 -39.61 28.68
CA ARG A 128 36.77 -40.59 29.48
C ARG A 128 38.16 -40.07 29.85
N PHE A 129 38.84 -39.41 28.91
CA PHE A 129 40.19 -38.89 29.11
C PHE A 129 40.25 -37.70 30.08
N THR A 130 39.26 -36.81 30.03
CA THR A 130 39.24 -35.59 30.84
C THR A 130 38.59 -35.78 32.21
N ASN A 131 37.79 -36.84 32.39
CA ASN A 131 36.98 -37.10 33.59
C ASN A 131 35.97 -35.97 33.91
N VAL A 132 35.62 -35.14 32.92
CA VAL A 132 34.68 -34.01 33.06
C VAL A 132 33.33 -34.32 32.40
N GLN A 133 32.26 -34.36 33.19
CA GLN A 133 30.91 -34.43 32.64
C GLN A 133 30.48 -33.08 32.02
N ASN A 134 29.78 -33.15 30.87
CA ASN A 134 29.36 -31.99 30.07
C ASN A 134 30.52 -31.11 29.56
N GLU A 135 31.68 -31.72 29.27
CA GLU A 135 32.85 -31.09 28.65
C GLU A 135 32.48 -30.22 27.43
N LYS A 136 31.58 -30.71 26.57
CA LYS A 136 31.07 -30.01 25.39
C LYS A 136 30.45 -28.62 25.70
N GLN A 137 30.06 -28.34 26.94
CA GLN A 137 29.52 -27.05 27.44
C GLN A 137 30.47 -26.30 28.40
N LYS A 138 31.56 -26.95 28.86
CA LYS A 138 32.56 -26.39 29.79
C LYS A 138 33.94 -26.29 29.11
N GLY A 139 34.05 -25.45 28.09
CA GLY A 139 35.32 -25.18 27.40
C GLY A 139 35.75 -26.20 26.33
N GLY A 140 35.20 -27.42 26.33
CA GLY A 140 35.50 -28.47 25.34
C GLY A 140 36.91 -29.07 25.50
N PHE A 141 37.19 -30.12 24.72
CA PHE A 141 38.48 -30.83 24.77
C PHE A 141 39.69 -29.94 24.51
N ILE A 142 39.53 -28.94 23.63
CA ILE A 142 40.57 -27.96 23.37
C ILE A 142 40.88 -27.09 24.61
N GLY A 143 39.89 -26.76 25.42
CA GLY A 143 40.08 -26.04 26.68
C GLY A 143 40.89 -26.87 27.67
N PHE A 144 40.67 -28.19 27.70
CA PHE A 144 41.50 -29.09 28.50
C PHE A 144 42.95 -29.14 27.98
N LEU A 145 43.15 -29.35 26.67
CA LEU A 145 44.48 -29.47 26.07
C LEU A 145 45.32 -28.19 26.18
N THR A 146 44.66 -27.04 26.22
CA THR A 146 45.33 -25.72 26.25
C THR A 146 45.29 -25.06 27.62
N GLU A 147 44.89 -25.79 28.66
CA GLU A 147 44.76 -25.27 30.03
C GLU A 147 43.90 -23.99 30.10
N GLY A 148 42.84 -23.93 29.28
CA GLY A 148 41.88 -22.84 29.23
C GLY A 148 42.28 -21.65 28.34
N VAL A 149 43.45 -21.68 27.69
CA VAL A 149 43.88 -20.61 26.77
C VAL A 149 42.95 -20.49 25.56
N VAL A 150 42.48 -21.61 25.02
CA VAL A 150 41.49 -21.65 23.94
C VAL A 150 40.30 -22.49 24.38
N ASP A 151 39.13 -21.88 24.48
CA ASP A 151 37.88 -22.60 24.72
C ASP A 151 37.14 -22.94 23.41
N ARG A 152 36.08 -23.75 23.51
CA ARG A 152 35.29 -24.17 22.34
C ARG A 152 34.67 -23.00 21.57
N LYS A 153 34.28 -21.93 22.25
CA LYS A 153 33.71 -20.73 21.60
C LYS A 153 34.81 -20.02 20.79
N GLY A 154 35.96 -19.78 21.42
CA GLY A 154 37.15 -19.18 20.82
C GLY A 154 37.73 -20.00 19.68
N LEU A 155 37.56 -21.33 19.70
CA LEU A 155 37.93 -22.19 18.57
C LEU A 155 37.02 -21.97 17.35
N TYR A 156 35.70 -21.85 17.54
CA TYR A 156 34.75 -21.67 16.44
C TYR A 156 34.72 -20.24 15.89
N LEU A 157 34.90 -19.24 16.76
CA LEU A 157 34.74 -17.82 16.41
C LEU A 157 35.54 -17.42 15.14
N PRO A 158 36.85 -17.73 14.99
CA PRO A 158 37.59 -17.39 13.78
C PRO A 158 37.00 -18.01 12.52
N GLY A 159 36.56 -19.27 12.56
CA GLY A 159 36.02 -19.91 11.38
C GLY A 159 34.61 -19.42 11.02
N ILE A 160 33.80 -18.96 11.99
CA ILE A 160 32.53 -18.25 11.68
C ILE A 160 32.84 -16.91 11.02
N ILE A 161 33.82 -16.16 11.53
CA ILE A 161 34.26 -14.89 10.93
C ILE A 161 34.74 -15.11 9.49
N MET A 162 35.53 -16.16 9.22
CA MET A 162 35.97 -16.49 7.86
C MET A 162 34.79 -16.86 6.95
N ALA A 163 33.81 -17.61 7.45
CA ALA A 163 32.59 -17.94 6.71
C ALA A 163 31.73 -16.70 6.39
N LEU A 164 31.86 -15.62 7.18
CA LEU A 164 31.17 -14.34 6.94
C LEU A 164 31.82 -13.46 5.86
N VAL A 165 33.10 -13.66 5.55
CA VAL A 165 33.84 -12.78 4.61
C VAL A 165 33.13 -12.60 3.27
N PRO A 166 32.58 -13.65 2.62
CA PRO A 166 31.84 -13.50 1.37
C PRO A 166 30.64 -12.55 1.49
N PHE A 167 29.99 -12.48 2.65
CA PHE A 167 28.82 -11.64 2.87
C PHE A 167 29.20 -10.21 3.28
N VAL A 168 30.32 -10.04 3.97
CA VAL A 168 30.92 -8.72 4.25
C VAL A 168 31.43 -8.08 2.95
N LYS A 169 31.91 -8.88 2.00
CA LYS A 169 32.39 -8.45 0.68
C LYS A 169 31.50 -8.99 -0.45
N LYS A 170 30.17 -8.86 -0.29
CA LYS A 170 29.16 -9.46 -1.18
C LYS A 170 29.43 -9.23 -2.68
N GLU A 171 29.80 -8.01 -3.06
CA GLU A 171 30.11 -7.65 -4.45
C GLU A 171 31.32 -8.42 -5.03
N MET A 172 32.38 -8.63 -4.24
CA MET A 172 33.60 -9.29 -4.71
C MET A 172 33.40 -10.81 -4.89
N TYR A 173 32.63 -11.44 -3.99
CA TYR A 173 32.44 -12.88 -4.00
C TYR A 173 31.27 -13.32 -4.89
N PHE A 174 30.22 -12.52 -4.98
CA PHE A 174 28.98 -12.90 -5.67
C PHE A 174 28.62 -11.99 -6.84
N GLY A 175 29.49 -11.03 -7.17
CA GLY A 175 29.30 -10.07 -8.25
C GLY A 175 28.39 -8.90 -7.87
N ASP A 176 28.59 -7.78 -8.56
CA ASP A 176 27.67 -6.65 -8.58
C ASP A 176 26.88 -6.73 -9.89
N TYR A 177 25.59 -7.07 -9.78
CA TYR A 177 24.74 -7.27 -10.95
C TYR A 177 24.62 -6.02 -11.82
N LYS A 178 24.74 -4.83 -11.24
CA LYS A 178 24.71 -3.57 -11.99
C LYS A 178 25.98 -3.43 -12.79
N LYS A 179 27.14 -3.45 -12.13
CA LYS A 179 28.46 -3.27 -12.77
C LYS A 179 28.68 -4.26 -13.91
N GLU A 180 28.42 -5.54 -13.66
CA GLU A 180 28.57 -6.58 -14.69
C GLU A 180 27.63 -6.35 -15.88
N THR A 181 26.37 -6.00 -15.60
CA THR A 181 25.38 -5.75 -16.66
C THR A 181 25.73 -4.52 -17.49
N ILE A 182 26.19 -3.43 -16.85
CA ILE A 182 26.64 -2.19 -17.51
C ILE A 182 27.82 -2.47 -18.45
N ILE A 183 28.83 -3.25 -18.00
CA ILE A 183 29.98 -3.60 -18.85
C ILE A 183 29.53 -4.25 -20.16
N SER A 184 28.47 -5.08 -20.13
CA SER A 184 27.90 -5.66 -21.35
C SER A 184 27.25 -4.62 -22.25
N PHE A 185 26.46 -3.69 -21.68
CA PHE A 185 25.78 -2.65 -22.43
C PHE A 185 26.76 -1.66 -23.06
N ASP A 186 27.77 -1.20 -22.31
CA ASP A 186 28.82 -0.30 -22.79
C ASP A 186 29.64 -0.96 -23.91
N ARG A 187 30.08 -2.21 -23.71
CA ARG A 187 30.92 -2.91 -24.69
C ARG A 187 30.22 -3.16 -26.02
N TYR A 188 28.91 -3.42 -25.99
CA TYR A 188 28.14 -3.86 -27.16
C TYR A 188 27.04 -2.87 -27.57
N GLN A 189 27.19 -1.60 -27.21
CA GLN A 189 26.26 -0.50 -27.49
C GLN A 189 25.68 -0.53 -28.91
N GLN A 190 26.53 -0.53 -29.94
CA GLN A 190 26.12 -0.54 -31.35
C GLN A 190 25.30 -1.79 -31.73
N GLN A 191 25.59 -2.95 -31.13
CA GLN A 191 24.84 -4.18 -31.41
C GLN A 191 23.46 -4.15 -30.75
N PHE A 192 23.35 -3.58 -29.54
CA PHE A 192 22.05 -3.37 -28.89
C PHE A 192 21.18 -2.40 -29.68
N GLU A 193 21.78 -1.34 -30.21
CA GLU A 193 21.10 -0.36 -31.03
C GLU A 193 20.54 -0.99 -32.32
N LYS A 194 21.39 -1.70 -33.09
CA LYS A 194 20.96 -2.38 -34.31
C LYS A 194 19.88 -3.42 -34.07
N LYS A 195 19.99 -4.21 -33.00
CA LYS A 195 18.99 -5.21 -32.63
C LYS A 195 17.61 -4.60 -32.39
N PHE A 196 17.55 -3.36 -31.91
CA PHE A 196 16.28 -2.68 -31.73
C PHE A 196 15.63 -2.29 -33.06
N GLU A 197 16.39 -1.89 -34.07
CA GLU A 197 15.85 -1.58 -35.41
C GLU A 197 15.07 -2.77 -35.98
N ASP A 198 15.58 -3.97 -35.79
CA ASP A 198 14.91 -5.23 -36.18
C ASP A 198 13.66 -5.53 -35.34
N TYR A 199 13.54 -4.94 -34.14
CA TYR A 199 12.49 -5.20 -33.16
C TYR A 199 11.29 -4.26 -33.30
N VAL A 200 11.49 -3.04 -33.81
CA VAL A 200 10.43 -2.03 -33.97
C VAL A 200 9.18 -2.57 -34.67
N PRO A 201 9.25 -3.34 -35.78
CA PRO A 201 8.06 -3.87 -36.45
C PRO A 201 7.22 -4.79 -35.57
N LEU A 202 7.83 -5.52 -34.64
CA LEU A 202 7.18 -6.54 -33.82
C LEU A 202 6.42 -5.96 -32.63
N ILE A 203 6.73 -4.72 -32.24
CA ILE A 203 6.12 -4.04 -31.09
C ILE A 203 5.20 -2.90 -31.49
N GLN A 204 4.92 -2.76 -32.80
CA GLN A 204 4.13 -1.64 -33.32
C GLN A 204 2.69 -1.64 -32.79
N GLU A 205 2.12 -2.81 -32.55
CA GLU A 205 0.75 -2.93 -32.07
C GLU A 205 0.65 -2.49 -30.61
N GLU A 206 1.52 -3.01 -29.75
CA GLU A 206 1.59 -2.61 -28.33
C GLU A 206 1.91 -1.12 -28.19
N MET A 207 2.84 -0.59 -28.98
CA MET A 207 3.16 0.84 -28.97
C MET A 207 1.98 1.69 -29.46
N ARG A 208 1.16 1.18 -30.39
CA ARG A 208 -0.04 1.88 -30.86
C ARG A 208 -1.13 1.89 -29.79
N GLU A 209 -1.32 0.78 -29.08
CA GLU A 209 -2.23 0.71 -27.93
C GLU A 209 -1.79 1.66 -26.82
N PHE A 210 -0.50 1.67 -26.50
CA PHE A 210 0.08 2.56 -25.51
C PHE A 210 -0.16 4.03 -25.88
N LEU A 211 0.16 4.44 -27.11
CA LEU A 211 -0.08 5.79 -27.62
C LEU A 211 -1.55 6.22 -27.55
N ARG A 212 -2.50 5.30 -27.75
CA ARG A 212 -3.94 5.59 -27.69
C ARG A 212 -4.40 6.04 -26.31
N LEU A 213 -3.69 5.63 -25.26
CA LEU A 213 -4.02 5.95 -23.87
C LEU A 213 -3.38 7.27 -23.39
N LEU A 214 -2.48 7.86 -24.19
CA LEU A 214 -1.75 9.06 -23.80
C LEU A 214 -2.45 10.34 -24.27
N PRO A 215 -2.30 11.46 -23.51
CA PRO A 215 -2.69 12.77 -24.00
C PRO A 215 -1.82 13.21 -25.20
N ALA A 216 -2.35 14.15 -26.01
CA ALA A 216 -1.74 14.58 -27.27
C ALA A 216 -0.27 15.04 -27.15
N ARG A 217 0.12 15.62 -26.01
CA ARG A 217 1.51 15.98 -25.67
C ARG A 217 1.85 15.49 -24.26
N ALA A 218 1.86 14.16 -24.10
CA ALA A 218 2.26 13.52 -22.86
C ALA A 218 3.74 13.79 -22.51
N LYS A 219 4.01 13.82 -21.21
CA LYS A 219 5.34 13.80 -20.58
C LYS A 219 5.63 12.40 -20.05
N LEU A 220 6.71 11.79 -20.56
CA LEU A 220 7.06 10.40 -20.30
C LEU A 220 8.44 10.26 -19.64
N LEU A 221 8.58 9.22 -18.83
CA LEU A 221 9.85 8.74 -18.30
C LEU A 221 10.16 7.37 -18.91
N ASP A 222 11.34 7.21 -19.50
CA ASP A 222 11.84 5.93 -20.01
C ASP A 222 12.92 5.39 -19.06
N LEU A 223 12.57 4.37 -18.28
CA LEU A 223 13.42 3.74 -17.25
C LEU A 223 14.31 2.67 -17.87
N GLY A 224 15.63 2.86 -17.79
CA GLY A 224 16.59 1.97 -18.43
C GLY A 224 16.44 2.04 -19.96
N SER A 225 16.51 3.26 -20.49
CA SER A 225 16.18 3.58 -21.88
C SER A 225 17.09 2.91 -22.91
N GLY A 226 18.23 2.34 -22.48
CA GLY A 226 19.30 1.93 -23.38
C GLY A 226 19.71 3.09 -24.28
N SER A 227 19.87 2.82 -25.57
CA SER A 227 20.20 3.83 -26.59
C SER A 227 19.03 4.76 -26.97
N GLY A 228 17.88 4.69 -26.27
CA GLY A 228 16.77 5.64 -26.37
C GLY A 228 15.88 5.47 -27.61
N ASN A 229 15.80 4.28 -28.18
CA ASN A 229 15.09 4.10 -29.44
C ASN A 229 13.55 4.21 -29.30
N GLN A 230 12.98 3.66 -28.23
CA GLN A 230 11.57 3.82 -27.89
C GLN A 230 11.26 5.29 -27.61
N ALA A 231 12.10 5.95 -26.82
CA ALA A 231 11.99 7.37 -26.54
C ALA A 231 12.04 8.24 -27.81
N LEU A 232 12.92 7.92 -28.78
CA LEU A 232 12.97 8.61 -30.07
C LEU A 232 11.68 8.42 -30.87
N TYR A 233 11.14 7.21 -30.90
CA TYR A 233 9.85 6.94 -31.53
C TYR A 233 8.72 7.77 -30.91
N LEU A 234 8.63 7.81 -29.58
CA LEU A 234 7.63 8.57 -28.83
C LEU A 234 7.80 10.09 -29.01
N LYS A 235 9.04 10.59 -29.01
CA LYS A 235 9.36 11.99 -29.32
C LYS A 235 8.89 12.38 -30.72
N ASN A 236 9.11 11.52 -31.72
CA ASN A 236 8.66 11.76 -33.10
C ASN A 236 7.12 11.75 -33.24
N LYS A 237 6.39 11.25 -32.24
CA LYS A 237 4.92 11.36 -32.14
C LYS A 237 4.45 12.61 -31.40
N GLY A 238 5.37 13.49 -31.00
CA GLY A 238 5.06 14.78 -30.38
C GLY A 238 5.11 14.78 -28.85
N HIS A 239 5.58 13.71 -28.23
CA HIS A 239 5.66 13.61 -26.77
C HIS A 239 7.01 14.10 -26.21
N GLU A 240 7.01 14.49 -24.94
CA GLU A 240 8.23 14.84 -24.21
C GLU A 240 8.73 13.63 -23.45
N VAL A 241 9.96 13.18 -23.71
CA VAL A 241 10.50 11.97 -23.09
C VAL A 241 11.80 12.29 -22.37
N LEU A 242 11.84 11.97 -21.07
CA LEU A 242 13.06 11.93 -20.27
C LEU A 242 13.57 10.49 -20.22
N CYS A 243 14.77 10.26 -20.75
CA CYS A 243 15.47 8.99 -20.68
C CYS A 243 16.34 8.94 -19.41
N ILE A 244 16.30 7.82 -18.69
CA ILE A 244 17.32 7.53 -17.69
C ILE A 244 17.92 6.15 -17.93
N ASP A 245 19.24 6.06 -17.83
CA ASP A 245 19.96 4.78 -17.89
C ASP A 245 21.18 4.86 -16.98
N LEU A 246 21.64 3.70 -16.51
CA LEU A 246 22.82 3.62 -15.65
C LEU A 246 24.12 3.59 -16.47
N SER A 247 24.07 3.19 -17.74
CA SER A 247 25.19 3.20 -18.67
C SER A 247 25.45 4.59 -19.23
N GLU A 248 26.66 5.11 -19.07
CA GLU A 248 27.07 6.40 -19.63
C GLU A 248 27.05 6.38 -21.16
N GLU A 249 27.48 5.28 -21.78
CA GLU A 249 27.50 5.14 -23.24
C GLU A 249 26.08 5.10 -23.82
N MET A 250 25.13 4.43 -23.15
CA MET A 250 23.72 4.42 -23.55
C MET A 250 23.10 5.82 -23.48
N VAL A 251 23.34 6.55 -22.38
CA VAL A 251 22.88 7.94 -22.23
C VAL A 251 23.49 8.84 -23.30
N LYS A 252 24.77 8.64 -23.65
CA LYS A 252 25.43 9.36 -24.74
C LYS A 252 24.73 9.12 -26.08
N SER A 253 24.37 7.88 -26.42
CA SER A 253 23.55 7.58 -27.62
C SER A 253 22.21 8.31 -27.61
N CYS A 254 21.53 8.40 -26.45
CA CYS A 254 20.28 9.14 -26.33
C CYS A 254 20.48 10.64 -26.65
N LEU A 255 21.54 11.24 -26.09
CA LEU A 255 21.87 12.66 -26.30
C LEU A 255 22.22 12.94 -27.77
N GLU A 256 22.96 12.06 -28.43
CA GLU A 256 23.30 12.15 -29.86
C GLU A 256 22.04 12.12 -30.76
N LYS A 257 20.97 11.44 -30.32
CA LYS A 257 19.64 11.45 -30.96
C LYS A 257 18.78 12.68 -30.60
N GLY A 258 19.33 13.60 -29.82
CA GLY A 258 18.65 14.79 -29.33
C GLY A 258 17.57 14.51 -28.29
N LEU A 259 17.62 13.39 -27.57
CA LEU A 259 16.73 13.11 -26.44
C LEU A 259 17.21 13.83 -25.18
N GLN A 260 16.30 14.06 -24.24
CA GLN A 260 16.68 14.46 -22.88
C GLN A 260 17.08 13.20 -22.13
N ALA A 261 18.33 13.08 -21.68
CA ALA A 261 18.82 11.87 -21.03
C ALA A 261 19.73 12.17 -19.83
N ARG A 262 19.69 11.33 -18.80
CA ARG A 262 20.52 11.45 -17.59
C ARG A 262 21.07 10.10 -17.14
N VAL A 263 22.33 10.07 -16.73
CA VAL A 263 22.95 8.90 -16.09
C VAL A 263 22.38 8.77 -14.69
N MET A 264 21.58 7.73 -14.44
CA MET A 264 20.92 7.50 -13.15
C MET A 264 20.74 6.00 -12.86
N ASP A 265 20.94 5.63 -11.60
CA ASP A 265 20.52 4.33 -11.09
C ASP A 265 19.00 4.34 -10.86
N PHE A 266 18.24 3.67 -11.72
CA PHE A 266 16.78 3.66 -11.61
C PHE A 266 16.27 2.98 -10.31
N GLU A 267 17.10 2.24 -9.57
CA GLU A 267 16.72 1.75 -8.23
C GLU A 267 16.99 2.79 -7.12
N ASN A 268 17.84 3.79 -7.36
CA ASN A 268 18.31 4.76 -6.36
C ASN A 268 18.38 6.22 -6.86
N PHE A 269 17.42 6.66 -7.68
CA PHE A 269 17.32 8.05 -8.16
C PHE A 269 16.28 8.89 -7.40
N VAL A 270 16.29 10.21 -7.59
CA VAL A 270 15.24 11.11 -7.09
C VAL A 270 14.81 12.04 -8.23
N LEU A 271 13.54 11.97 -8.61
CA LEU A 271 12.89 12.95 -9.47
C LEU A 271 11.77 13.62 -8.69
N GLN A 272 11.66 14.95 -8.79
CA GLN A 272 10.56 15.72 -8.19
C GLN A 272 9.36 15.86 -9.13
N GLU A 273 9.56 15.53 -10.40
CA GLU A 273 8.58 15.69 -11.47
C GLU A 273 7.65 14.47 -11.54
N ARG A 274 6.41 14.69 -11.98
CA ARG A 274 5.46 13.63 -12.34
C ARG A 274 5.34 13.47 -13.85
N PHE A 275 4.85 12.31 -14.25
CA PHE A 275 4.76 11.87 -15.64
C PHE A 275 3.37 11.32 -15.96
N ASP A 276 2.88 11.62 -17.17
CA ASP A 276 1.66 11.04 -17.74
C ASP A 276 1.86 9.54 -18.00
N ALA A 277 3.09 9.13 -18.33
CA ALA A 277 3.43 7.73 -18.47
C ALA A 277 4.88 7.39 -18.12
N VAL A 278 5.09 6.16 -17.68
CA VAL A 278 6.40 5.57 -17.43
C VAL A 278 6.55 4.35 -18.32
N LEU A 279 7.67 4.25 -19.04
CA LEU A 279 8.10 3.07 -19.77
C LEU A 279 9.19 2.36 -18.98
N ALA A 280 9.10 1.05 -18.92
CA ALA A 280 10.18 0.18 -18.48
C ALA A 280 10.27 -1.02 -19.43
N TYR A 281 10.84 -0.76 -20.60
CA TYR A 281 10.85 -1.72 -21.69
C TYR A 281 12.09 -2.62 -21.61
N THR A 282 11.93 -3.85 -21.13
CA THR A 282 13.02 -4.83 -20.96
C THR A 282 14.17 -4.37 -20.06
N SER A 283 13.91 -3.42 -19.16
CA SER A 283 14.91 -2.87 -18.22
C SER A 283 14.80 -3.46 -16.82
N LEU A 284 13.59 -3.63 -16.27
CA LEU A 284 13.39 -4.18 -14.92
C LEU A 284 13.68 -5.68 -14.80
N LEU A 285 13.93 -6.37 -15.91
CA LEU A 285 14.47 -7.73 -15.90
C LEU A 285 15.96 -7.77 -15.54
N HIS A 286 16.64 -6.63 -15.40
CA HIS A 286 18.05 -6.54 -15.00
C HIS A 286 18.27 -6.27 -13.50
N ILE A 287 17.21 -6.29 -12.69
CA ILE A 287 17.29 -6.20 -11.22
C ILE A 287 16.87 -7.53 -10.57
N PRO A 288 17.37 -7.87 -9.36
CA PRO A 288 16.91 -9.03 -8.60
C PRO A 288 15.40 -8.98 -8.33
N LYS A 289 14.72 -10.15 -8.34
CA LYS A 289 13.26 -10.21 -8.17
C LYS A 289 12.75 -9.49 -6.92
N LYS A 290 13.49 -9.61 -5.82
CA LYS A 290 13.18 -8.95 -4.54
C LYS A 290 13.12 -7.42 -4.59
N ASN A 291 13.72 -6.79 -5.60
CA ASN A 291 13.73 -5.33 -5.76
C ASN A 291 12.53 -4.82 -6.57
N LEU A 292 11.85 -5.69 -7.33
CA LEU A 292 10.72 -5.30 -8.19
C LEU A 292 9.56 -4.64 -7.40
N PRO A 293 9.11 -5.14 -6.23
CA PRO A 293 8.02 -4.48 -5.48
C PRO A 293 8.31 -3.02 -5.16
N LYS A 294 9.52 -2.73 -4.67
CA LYS A 294 9.98 -1.36 -4.36
C LYS A 294 10.05 -0.50 -5.62
N MET A 295 10.45 -1.10 -6.75
CA MET A 295 10.50 -0.42 -8.02
C MET A 295 9.08 -0.04 -8.50
N LEU A 296 8.11 -0.94 -8.37
CA LEU A 296 6.71 -0.67 -8.72
C LEU A 296 6.08 0.42 -7.83
N GLU A 297 6.38 0.46 -6.53
CA GLU A 297 5.98 1.59 -5.65
C GLU A 297 6.49 2.94 -6.16
N ARG A 298 7.73 2.95 -6.63
CA ARG A 298 8.35 4.16 -7.15
C ARG A 298 7.80 4.57 -8.51
N VAL A 299 7.57 3.62 -9.41
CA VAL A 299 6.87 3.89 -10.67
C VAL A 299 5.50 4.49 -10.39
N HIS A 300 4.73 3.88 -9.48
CA HIS A 300 3.42 4.36 -9.06
C HIS A 300 3.48 5.80 -8.52
N SER A 301 4.49 6.12 -7.71
CA SER A 301 4.65 7.45 -7.13
C SER A 301 5.14 8.52 -8.12
N LEU A 302 5.70 8.14 -9.27
CA LEU A 302 6.11 9.07 -10.34
C LEU A 302 4.98 9.36 -11.34
N LEU A 303 3.99 8.49 -11.42
CA LEU A 303 2.83 8.66 -12.30
C LEU A 303 1.82 9.67 -11.73
N ASP A 304 1.14 10.39 -12.62
CA ASP A 304 -0.05 11.20 -12.29
C ASP A 304 -1.28 10.32 -12.00
N ASN A 305 -2.38 10.92 -11.55
CA ASN A 305 -3.55 10.19 -11.04
C ASN A 305 -4.24 9.27 -12.07
N ASP A 306 -4.02 9.48 -13.38
CA ASP A 306 -4.46 8.59 -14.46
C ASP A 306 -3.30 7.99 -15.27
N GLY A 307 -2.08 8.03 -14.72
CA GLY A 307 -0.87 7.75 -15.46
C GLY A 307 -0.77 6.30 -15.96
N ILE A 308 -0.13 6.12 -17.11
CA ILE A 308 0.05 4.81 -17.77
C ILE A 308 1.45 4.25 -17.50
N PHE A 309 1.54 3.01 -17.07
CA PHE A 309 2.78 2.26 -16.96
C PHE A 309 2.87 1.21 -18.07
N PHE A 310 3.92 1.26 -18.88
CA PHE A 310 4.21 0.20 -19.85
C PHE A 310 5.42 -0.61 -19.36
N LEU A 311 5.15 -1.84 -18.94
CA LEU A 311 6.14 -2.81 -18.48
C LEU A 311 6.33 -3.90 -19.54
N ALA A 312 7.57 -4.14 -19.97
CA ALA A 312 7.91 -5.31 -20.79
C ALA A 312 8.97 -6.17 -20.10
N MET A 313 8.67 -7.45 -19.91
CA MET A 313 9.51 -8.42 -19.20
C MET A 313 9.78 -9.64 -20.07
N LYS A 314 10.76 -10.45 -19.70
CA LYS A 314 11.04 -11.72 -20.39
C LYS A 314 10.46 -12.88 -19.60
N GLU A 315 9.76 -13.77 -20.32
CA GLU A 315 9.16 -14.98 -19.73
C GLU A 315 10.24 -15.95 -19.19
N GLY A 316 9.99 -16.55 -18.03
CA GLY A 316 10.76 -17.66 -17.47
C GLY A 316 10.69 -17.76 -15.95
N LYS A 317 11.43 -18.70 -15.35
CA LYS A 317 11.42 -18.96 -13.90
C LYS A 317 12.70 -18.57 -13.16
N THR A 318 13.78 -18.35 -13.90
CA THR A 318 15.12 -18.25 -13.31
C THR A 318 15.51 -16.80 -13.06
N GLU A 319 16.39 -16.61 -12.07
CA GLU A 319 17.13 -15.36 -11.91
C GLU A 319 18.63 -15.63 -11.73
N GLY A 320 19.48 -14.70 -12.21
CA GLY A 320 20.93 -14.78 -12.04
C GLY A 320 21.75 -14.24 -13.21
N PHE A 321 23.07 -14.43 -13.13
CA PHE A 321 23.99 -14.04 -14.19
C PHE A 321 23.95 -15.01 -15.38
N VAL A 322 23.76 -14.45 -16.57
CA VAL A 322 23.94 -15.14 -17.84
C VAL A 322 25.31 -14.75 -18.42
N SER A 323 26.19 -15.74 -18.58
CA SER A 323 27.60 -15.55 -18.99
C SER A 323 27.98 -16.24 -20.33
N ASN A 324 27.05 -17.01 -20.90
CA ASN A 324 27.24 -17.79 -22.14
C ASN A 324 26.39 -17.25 -23.31
N ASP A 325 26.10 -15.96 -23.35
CA ASP A 325 25.41 -15.36 -24.49
C ASP A 325 26.40 -15.29 -25.67
N GLN A 326 26.24 -16.19 -26.65
CA GLN A 326 27.09 -16.22 -27.85
C GLN A 326 27.09 -14.89 -28.61
N ARG A 327 26.04 -14.07 -28.44
CA ARG A 327 25.96 -12.73 -29.04
C ARG A 327 26.86 -11.71 -28.35
N TYR A 328 27.08 -11.86 -27.04
CA TYR A 328 27.82 -10.91 -26.21
C TYR A 328 28.92 -11.62 -25.43
N PRO A 329 29.95 -12.15 -26.12
CA PRO A 329 30.98 -12.96 -25.49
C PRO A 329 31.74 -12.17 -24.41
N GLN A 330 32.30 -12.88 -23.42
CA GLN A 330 33.16 -12.30 -22.36
C GLN A 330 32.48 -11.23 -21.49
N THR A 331 31.15 -11.22 -21.42
CA THR A 331 30.38 -10.34 -20.54
C THR A 331 29.32 -11.14 -19.80
N LYS A 332 28.86 -10.62 -18.66
CA LYS A 332 27.78 -11.22 -17.87
C LYS A 332 26.67 -10.20 -17.73
N ARG A 333 25.42 -10.66 -17.77
CA ARG A 333 24.27 -9.81 -17.48
C ARG A 333 23.35 -10.51 -16.49
N TRP A 334 22.82 -9.74 -15.55
CA TRP A 334 21.78 -10.24 -14.68
C TRP A 334 20.45 -10.30 -15.42
N PHE A 335 19.72 -11.38 -15.22
CA PHE A 335 18.36 -11.54 -15.70
C PHE A 335 17.50 -12.06 -14.56
N SER A 336 16.34 -11.45 -14.36
CA SER A 336 15.23 -11.98 -13.58
C SER A 336 14.07 -12.23 -14.54
N LEU A 337 13.72 -13.50 -14.74
CA LEU A 337 12.67 -13.95 -15.64
C LEU A 337 11.40 -14.25 -14.85
N TYR A 338 10.24 -13.96 -15.43
CA TYR A 338 8.97 -14.03 -14.73
C TYR A 338 7.91 -14.81 -15.51
N GLU A 339 6.98 -15.43 -14.78
CA GLU A 339 5.74 -15.96 -15.36
C GLU A 339 4.63 -14.90 -15.29
N ASP A 340 3.63 -14.98 -16.17
CA ASP A 340 2.52 -14.01 -16.21
C ASP A 340 1.80 -13.90 -14.85
N ALA A 341 1.49 -15.03 -14.23
CA ALA A 341 0.85 -15.08 -12.92
C ALA A 341 1.67 -14.33 -11.84
N GLU A 342 2.99 -14.43 -11.88
CA GLU A 342 3.90 -13.75 -10.95
C GLU A 342 3.88 -12.23 -11.16
N ILE A 343 3.90 -11.76 -12.41
CA ILE A 343 3.84 -10.32 -12.70
C ILE A 343 2.48 -9.74 -12.30
N ARG A 344 1.38 -10.42 -12.62
CA ARG A 344 0.02 -9.97 -12.25
C ARG A 344 -0.14 -9.82 -10.74
N GLU A 345 0.45 -10.74 -9.97
CA GLU A 345 0.46 -10.66 -8.51
C GLU A 345 1.21 -9.42 -8.02
N TYR A 346 2.35 -9.07 -8.60
CA TYR A 346 3.07 -7.83 -8.26
C TYR A 346 2.31 -6.55 -8.65
N LEU A 347 1.54 -6.59 -9.74
CA LEU A 347 0.83 -5.42 -10.26
C LEU A 347 -0.52 -5.16 -9.54
N LYS A 348 -1.21 -6.19 -9.06
CA LYS A 348 -2.64 -6.14 -8.70
C LYS A 348 -3.04 -5.01 -7.75
N ASP A 349 -2.20 -4.66 -6.78
CA ASP A 349 -2.55 -3.68 -5.74
C ASP A 349 -2.37 -2.23 -6.20
N LYS A 350 -1.55 -2.01 -7.23
CA LYS A 350 -1.06 -0.69 -7.66
C LYS A 350 -1.51 -0.32 -9.05
N PHE A 351 -1.78 -1.31 -9.88
CA PHE A 351 -1.96 -1.15 -11.31
C PHE A 351 -3.15 -1.98 -11.78
N GLN A 352 -3.95 -1.39 -12.65
CA GLN A 352 -4.98 -2.08 -13.43
C GLN A 352 -4.37 -2.41 -14.79
N VAL A 353 -4.38 -3.68 -15.18
CA VAL A 353 -3.89 -4.09 -16.50
C VAL A 353 -4.94 -3.72 -17.55
N GLU A 354 -4.61 -2.80 -18.45
CA GLU A 354 -5.45 -2.34 -19.56
C GLU A 354 -5.28 -3.24 -20.78
N SER A 355 -4.05 -3.66 -21.05
CA SER A 355 -3.71 -4.58 -22.12
C SER A 355 -2.57 -5.49 -21.70
N PHE A 356 -2.60 -6.71 -22.23
CA PHE A 356 -1.56 -7.71 -22.10
C PHE A 356 -1.32 -8.37 -23.45
N SER A 357 -0.06 -8.45 -23.87
CA SER A 357 0.35 -9.17 -25.08
C SER A 357 1.62 -10.00 -24.85
N GLU A 358 1.82 -11.00 -25.71
CA GLU A 358 3.06 -11.75 -25.78
C GLU A 358 3.75 -11.51 -27.12
N THR A 359 4.98 -10.99 -27.10
CA THR A 359 5.81 -10.87 -28.31
C THR A 359 6.82 -12.01 -28.33
N ARG A 360 6.84 -12.79 -29.40
CA ARG A 360 7.84 -13.86 -29.61
C ARG A 360 8.93 -13.39 -30.55
N LEU A 361 10.18 -13.46 -30.09
CA LEU A 361 11.37 -13.19 -30.91
C LEU A 361 12.37 -14.33 -30.75
N GLU A 362 12.76 -14.95 -31.86
CA GLU A 362 13.62 -16.13 -31.88
C GLU A 362 13.06 -17.23 -30.95
N ASN A 363 13.78 -17.58 -29.89
CA ASN A 363 13.43 -18.56 -28.87
C ASN A 363 13.04 -17.90 -27.53
N LYS A 364 12.60 -16.64 -27.55
CA LYS A 364 12.27 -15.85 -26.36
C LYS A 364 10.86 -15.30 -26.46
N THR A 365 10.13 -15.39 -25.36
CA THR A 365 8.82 -14.75 -25.16
C THR A 365 9.00 -13.51 -24.29
N PHE A 366 8.37 -12.41 -24.68
CA PHE A 366 8.28 -11.18 -23.90
C PHE A 366 6.84 -10.95 -23.49
N LEU A 367 6.65 -10.63 -22.22
CA LEU A 367 5.37 -10.34 -21.60
C LEU A 367 5.23 -8.82 -21.51
N ASN A 368 4.24 -8.27 -22.22
CA ASN A 368 4.01 -6.83 -22.29
C ASN A 368 2.73 -6.48 -21.53
N TYR A 369 2.83 -5.55 -20.60
CA TYR A 369 1.71 -5.03 -19.82
C TYR A 369 1.60 -3.53 -20.03
N ILE A 370 0.43 -3.09 -20.47
CA ILE A 370 0.04 -1.69 -20.42
C ILE A 370 -0.92 -1.57 -19.25
N CYS A 371 -0.56 -0.75 -18.28
CA CYS A 371 -1.28 -0.64 -17.02
C CYS A 371 -1.69 0.80 -16.75
N ARG A 372 -2.87 0.98 -16.18
CA ARG A 372 -3.27 2.25 -15.56
C ARG A 372 -2.91 2.23 -14.08
N LYS A 373 -2.39 3.35 -13.58
CA LYS A 373 -2.20 3.55 -12.15
C LYS A 373 -3.54 3.37 -11.43
N LYS A 374 -3.62 2.48 -10.45
CA LYS A 374 -4.74 2.49 -9.51
C LYS A 374 -4.51 3.68 -8.58
N ILE A 375 -5.45 4.61 -8.56
CA ILE A 375 -5.54 5.56 -7.46
C ILE A 375 -5.95 4.73 -6.25
N ARG A 376 -4.96 4.21 -5.53
CA ARG A 376 -5.22 3.75 -4.17
C ARG A 376 -5.38 5.03 -3.39
N VAL A 377 -6.61 5.39 -3.07
CA VAL A 377 -6.86 6.23 -1.91
C VAL A 377 -6.17 5.51 -0.77
N ASP A 378 -5.00 6.02 -0.39
CA ASP A 378 -4.38 5.65 0.87
C ASP A 378 -5.37 6.10 1.92
N GLN A 379 -6.28 5.19 2.30
CA GLN A 379 -7.37 5.49 3.21
C GLN A 379 -6.79 6.05 4.51
N SER A 380 -5.60 5.63 4.93
CA SER A 380 -4.92 6.19 6.10
C SER A 380 -4.57 7.67 5.92
N LYS A 381 -4.02 8.09 4.77
CA LYS A 381 -3.75 9.52 4.46
C LYS A 381 -5.02 10.33 4.19
N LEU A 382 -6.02 9.71 3.55
CA LEU A 382 -7.32 10.32 3.32
C LEU A 382 -8.03 10.58 4.66
N TYR A 383 -8.06 9.60 5.57
CA TYR A 383 -8.64 9.75 6.90
C TYR A 383 -7.85 10.71 7.79
N GLN A 384 -6.54 10.85 7.60
CA GLN A 384 -5.71 11.86 8.29
C GLN A 384 -6.01 13.29 7.81
N THR A 385 -6.42 13.47 6.56
CA THR A 385 -6.68 14.80 5.95
C THR A 385 -8.16 15.19 5.93
N GLN A 386 -9.06 14.24 6.18
CA GLN A 386 -10.51 14.47 6.19
C GLN A 386 -11.02 14.85 7.57
N ILE A 387 -11.36 16.14 7.69
CA ILE A 387 -12.11 16.66 8.83
C ILE A 387 -13.61 16.26 8.70
N SER A 388 -14.32 16.22 9.82
CA SER A 388 -15.73 15.86 9.89
C SER A 388 -16.56 17.02 9.39
N PHE A 389 -17.80 16.70 9.04
CA PHE A 389 -18.78 17.70 8.69
C PHE A 389 -18.90 18.84 9.71
N THR A 390 -18.82 18.54 11.01
CA THR A 390 -18.83 19.55 12.09
C THR A 390 -17.61 20.47 12.05
N GLU A 391 -16.44 19.95 11.68
CA GLU A 391 -15.20 20.74 11.53
C GLU A 391 -15.27 21.63 10.27
N TRP A 392 -16.02 21.22 9.23
CA TRP A 392 -16.34 22.10 8.10
C TRP A 392 -17.19 23.31 8.53
N PHE A 393 -18.19 23.09 9.38
CA PHE A 393 -19.07 24.15 9.92
C PHE A 393 -18.31 25.15 10.79
N GLU A 394 -17.37 24.65 11.60
CA GLU A 394 -16.48 25.47 12.40
C GLU A 394 -15.59 26.37 11.52
N LYS A 395 -15.06 25.84 10.40
CA LYS A 395 -14.23 26.62 9.47
C LYS A 395 -14.99 27.75 8.74
N ILE A 396 -16.31 27.64 8.58
CA ILE A 396 -17.15 28.71 8.01
C ILE A 396 -17.76 29.62 9.09
N ASP A 397 -17.42 29.43 10.36
CA ASP A 397 -18.01 30.14 11.50
C ASP A 397 -19.55 30.05 11.51
N HIS A 398 -20.08 28.84 11.30
CA HIS A 398 -21.53 28.65 11.20
C HIS A 398 -22.21 28.81 12.57
N HIS A 399 -23.32 29.56 12.62
CA HIS A 399 -24.08 29.81 13.85
C HIS A 399 -24.59 28.54 14.55
N ARG A 400 -24.73 27.42 13.82
CA ARG A 400 -25.19 26.11 14.34
C ARG A 400 -24.07 25.13 14.67
N THR A 401 -22.80 25.56 14.64
CA THR A 401 -21.64 24.67 14.86
C THR A 401 -21.76 23.84 16.13
N ASN A 402 -22.15 24.47 17.25
CA ASN A 402 -22.31 23.77 18.54
C ASN A 402 -23.49 22.79 18.55
N GLU A 403 -24.62 23.19 17.97
CA GLU A 403 -25.81 22.32 17.84
C GLU A 403 -25.48 21.08 17.02
N MET A 404 -24.75 21.26 15.91
CA MET A 404 -24.36 20.18 15.01
C MET A 404 -23.29 19.26 15.61
N ARG A 405 -22.39 19.81 16.43
CA ARG A 405 -21.41 19.04 17.21
C ARG A 405 -22.10 18.12 18.21
N LEU A 406 -23.12 18.61 18.91
CA LEU A 406 -23.94 17.80 19.81
C LEU A 406 -24.70 16.71 19.03
N GLU A 407 -25.31 17.07 17.90
CA GLU A 407 -26.01 16.11 17.03
C GLU A 407 -25.07 14.99 16.54
N ASP A 408 -23.84 15.28 16.09
CA ASP A 408 -22.88 14.25 15.66
C ASP A 408 -22.31 13.41 16.84
N ASN A 409 -22.20 13.99 18.03
CA ASN A 409 -21.71 13.28 19.22
C ASN A 409 -22.73 12.27 19.76
N GLU A 410 -24.02 12.58 19.70
CA GLU A 410 -25.08 11.72 20.25
C GLU A 410 -25.68 10.73 19.23
N LYS A 411 -25.15 10.65 18.01
CA LYS A 411 -25.81 9.90 16.94
C LYS A 411 -26.00 8.40 17.20
N ARG A 412 -25.08 7.75 17.93
CA ARG A 412 -25.25 6.33 18.28
C ARG A 412 -26.33 6.11 19.32
N GLU A 413 -26.49 7.02 20.28
CA GLU A 413 -27.59 6.96 21.23
C GLU A 413 -28.93 7.09 20.51
N ARG A 414 -29.01 7.96 19.50
CA ARG A 414 -30.21 8.06 18.66
C ARG A 414 -30.47 6.79 17.85
N LEU A 415 -29.44 6.23 17.20
CA LEU A 415 -29.57 4.99 16.44
C LEU A 415 -29.95 3.79 17.32
N LYS A 416 -29.46 3.74 18.56
CA LYS A 416 -29.87 2.75 19.56
C LYS A 416 -31.36 2.84 19.88
N ILE A 417 -31.90 4.06 20.03
CA ILE A 417 -33.35 4.27 20.21
C ILE A 417 -34.13 3.78 18.98
N LEU A 418 -33.64 4.02 17.76
CA LEU A 418 -34.28 3.50 16.55
C LEU A 418 -34.25 1.96 16.49
N LYS A 419 -33.13 1.33 16.87
CA LYS A 419 -33.05 -0.13 17.00
C LYS A 419 -34.07 -0.68 18.00
N GLU A 420 -34.20 -0.05 19.16
CA GLU A 420 -35.15 -0.45 20.21
C GLU A 420 -36.61 -0.33 19.77
N GLU A 421 -36.96 0.75 19.06
CA GLU A 421 -38.36 1.07 18.75
C GLU A 421 -38.87 0.53 17.42
N ILE A 422 -38.02 0.51 16.39
CA ILE A 422 -38.38 0.14 15.01
C ILE A 422 -37.42 -0.86 14.37
N GLY A 423 -36.45 -1.39 15.11
CA GLY A 423 -35.58 -2.49 14.64
C GLY A 423 -34.53 -2.07 13.60
N THR A 424 -34.19 -0.79 13.50
CA THR A 424 -33.16 -0.30 12.57
C THR A 424 -31.78 -0.85 12.97
N PRO A 425 -31.06 -1.58 12.10
CA PRO A 425 -29.70 -2.03 12.38
C PRO A 425 -28.72 -0.86 12.31
N PHE A 426 -27.68 -0.82 13.15
CA PHE A 426 -26.70 0.27 13.14
C PHE A 426 -25.29 -0.23 13.50
N ASP A 427 -24.30 0.64 13.29
CA ASP A 427 -22.88 0.38 13.56
C ASP A 427 -22.55 0.35 15.07
N GLU A 428 -23.21 -0.55 15.80
CA GLU A 428 -23.18 -0.60 17.28
C GLU A 428 -21.75 -0.69 17.82
N PRO A 429 -21.26 0.35 18.51
CA PRO A 429 -19.89 0.38 18.99
C PRO A 429 -19.74 -0.48 20.25
N THR A 430 -18.54 -1.02 20.43
CA THR A 430 -18.11 -1.45 21.78
C THR A 430 -17.55 -0.23 22.51
N GLN A 431 -18.18 0.16 23.62
CA GLN A 431 -17.89 1.40 24.32
C GLN A 431 -17.03 1.18 25.58
N PHE A 432 -16.06 2.06 25.79
CA PHE A 432 -15.19 2.10 26.97
C PHE A 432 -14.98 3.55 27.44
N SER A 433 -14.49 3.77 28.65
CA SER A 433 -13.86 5.06 28.98
C SER A 433 -12.44 5.10 28.38
N ALA A 434 -11.92 6.28 28.02
CA ALA A 434 -10.52 6.34 27.58
C ALA A 434 -9.53 5.97 28.71
N THR A 435 -9.94 6.08 29.97
CA THR A 435 -9.20 5.55 31.13
C THR A 435 -9.08 4.02 31.08
N ASP A 436 -10.12 3.29 30.67
CA ASP A 436 -10.06 1.83 30.49
C ASP A 436 -8.98 1.43 29.47
N LEU A 437 -8.83 2.21 28.40
CA LEU A 437 -7.81 2.00 27.37
C LEU A 437 -6.40 2.26 27.91
N LYS A 438 -6.22 3.35 28.67
CA LYS A 438 -4.94 3.73 29.27
C LYS A 438 -4.49 2.69 30.30
N ASP A 439 -5.38 2.32 31.21
CA ASP A 439 -5.07 1.47 32.35
C ASP A 439 -5.19 -0.03 32.01
N ARG A 440 -5.67 -0.36 30.82
CA ARG A 440 -5.99 -1.72 30.37
C ARG A 440 -6.87 -2.44 31.39
N SER A 441 -8.05 -1.89 31.65
CA SER A 441 -9.00 -2.51 32.57
C SER A 441 -9.32 -3.95 32.14
N ALA A 442 -9.71 -4.80 33.09
CA ALA A 442 -9.92 -6.23 32.82
C ALA A 442 -10.90 -6.49 31.67
N HIS A 443 -11.98 -5.69 31.60
CA HIS A 443 -12.96 -5.79 30.51
C HIS A 443 -12.39 -5.33 29.16
N PHE A 444 -11.56 -4.29 29.14
CA PHE A 444 -10.89 -3.86 27.90
C PHE A 444 -9.86 -4.89 27.42
N GLN A 445 -9.11 -5.51 28.34
CA GLN A 445 -8.16 -6.57 27.99
C GLN A 445 -8.88 -7.79 27.41
N GLU A 446 -10.03 -8.18 27.97
CA GLU A 446 -10.86 -9.25 27.41
C GLU A 446 -11.34 -8.94 25.99
N PHE A 447 -11.74 -7.69 25.72
CA PHE A 447 -12.10 -7.23 24.38
C PHE A 447 -10.92 -7.30 23.42
N LEU A 448 -9.73 -6.85 23.84
CA LEU A 448 -8.51 -6.90 23.04
C LEU A 448 -8.07 -8.33 22.72
N ASP A 449 -8.22 -9.26 23.67
CA ASP A 449 -7.86 -10.67 23.46
C ASP A 449 -8.82 -11.36 22.48
N LYS A 450 -10.11 -11.00 22.51
CA LYS A 450 -11.16 -11.59 21.65
C LYS A 450 -11.24 -10.98 20.25
N ARG A 451 -11.03 -9.66 20.14
CA ARG A 451 -11.34 -8.85 18.94
C ARG A 451 -10.13 -8.04 18.48
N GLY A 452 -8.94 -8.34 18.98
CA GLY A 452 -7.75 -7.52 18.75
C GLY A 452 -7.35 -7.39 17.28
N ASP A 453 -7.62 -8.41 16.47
CA ASP A 453 -7.30 -8.44 15.04
C ASP A 453 -8.45 -7.94 14.15
N ASP A 454 -9.61 -7.61 14.74
CA ASP A 454 -10.74 -7.04 14.01
C ASP A 454 -10.45 -5.59 13.62
N LEU A 455 -10.88 -5.22 12.42
CA LEU A 455 -10.81 -3.84 11.97
C LEU A 455 -11.85 -2.98 12.66
N CYS A 456 -11.43 -1.79 13.08
CA CYS A 456 -12.28 -0.84 13.76
C CYS A 456 -12.07 0.60 13.29
N ALA A 457 -13.05 1.44 13.62
CA ALA A 457 -12.88 2.86 13.73
C ALA A 457 -12.94 3.26 15.21
N LEU A 458 -11.79 3.65 15.78
CA LEU A 458 -11.72 4.19 17.14
C LEU A 458 -12.13 5.66 17.13
N ARG A 459 -13.08 6.03 17.98
CA ARG A 459 -13.50 7.42 18.19
C ARG A 459 -13.34 7.78 19.66
N LEU A 460 -12.56 8.84 19.93
CA LEU A 460 -12.45 9.45 21.24
C LEU A 460 -13.42 10.63 21.28
N ILE A 461 -14.52 10.43 22.00
CA ILE A 461 -15.61 11.41 22.13
C ILE A 461 -15.39 12.20 23.41
N PRO A 462 -15.21 13.53 23.34
CA PRO A 462 -14.96 14.33 24.52
C PRO A 462 -16.21 14.41 25.41
N THR A 463 -16.03 14.44 26.73
CA THR A 463 -17.10 14.66 27.71
C THR A 463 -17.41 16.15 27.89
N TYR A 464 -16.52 17.04 27.45
CA TYR A 464 -16.69 18.49 27.45
C TYR A 464 -16.68 19.06 26.02
N PRO A 465 -17.56 20.03 25.68
CA PRO A 465 -17.69 20.53 24.31
C PRO A 465 -16.44 21.21 23.72
N ASP A 466 -15.58 21.78 24.58
CA ASP A 466 -14.41 22.58 24.20
C ASP A 466 -13.20 21.73 23.75
N LEU A 467 -13.27 20.42 23.92
CA LEU A 467 -12.20 19.49 23.57
C LEU A 467 -12.39 18.93 22.16
N PRO A 468 -11.30 18.63 21.43
CA PRO A 468 -11.39 18.06 20.10
C PRO A 468 -11.87 16.61 20.15
N LYS A 469 -12.74 16.23 19.21
CA LYS A 469 -13.09 14.83 18.94
C LYS A 469 -12.00 14.19 18.09
N LEU A 470 -11.39 13.11 18.57
CA LEU A 470 -10.30 12.42 17.87
C LEU A 470 -10.79 11.10 17.29
N ARG A 471 -10.22 10.68 16.17
CA ARG A 471 -10.63 9.44 15.50
C ARG A 471 -9.54 8.84 14.63
N MET A 472 -9.55 7.52 14.51
CA MET A 472 -8.75 6.73 13.57
C MET A 472 -9.63 5.63 12.96
N ARG A 473 -9.33 5.20 11.73
CA ARG A 473 -10.11 4.20 10.99
C ARG A 473 -9.18 3.30 10.17
N GLY A 474 -9.65 2.10 9.84
CA GLY A 474 -8.93 1.18 8.95
C GLY A 474 -7.78 0.43 9.60
N HIS A 475 -7.77 0.36 10.94
CA HIS A 475 -6.74 -0.32 11.72
C HIS A 475 -7.37 -1.37 12.62
N THR A 476 -6.60 -2.41 12.96
CA THR A 476 -7.05 -3.42 13.92
C THR A 476 -7.20 -2.79 15.31
N VAL A 477 -8.04 -3.38 16.16
CA VAL A 477 -8.19 -2.96 17.57
C VAL A 477 -6.82 -2.92 18.29
N LYS A 478 -5.89 -3.83 17.97
CA LYS A 478 -4.51 -3.82 18.49
C LYS A 478 -3.71 -2.63 17.98
N ASP A 479 -3.77 -2.32 16.68
CA ASP A 479 -2.96 -1.28 16.06
C ASP A 479 -3.37 0.13 16.50
N VAL A 480 -4.68 0.38 16.71
CA VAL A 480 -5.16 1.70 17.14
C VAL A 480 -4.68 2.09 18.54
N MET A 481 -4.23 1.13 19.36
CA MET A 481 -3.68 1.42 20.68
C MET A 481 -2.34 2.16 20.61
N HIS A 482 -1.60 2.03 19.52
CA HIS A 482 -0.41 2.85 19.29
C HIS A 482 -0.84 4.32 19.07
N TRP A 483 -1.77 4.54 18.13
CA TRP A 483 -2.32 5.87 17.83
C TRP A 483 -2.94 6.55 19.06
N PHE A 484 -3.71 5.83 19.88
CA PHE A 484 -4.32 6.36 21.11
C PHE A 484 -3.27 6.99 22.05
N ARG A 485 -2.12 6.34 22.21
CA ARG A 485 -1.03 6.83 23.09
C ARG A 485 -0.36 8.08 22.55
N GLU A 486 -0.34 8.26 21.22
CA GLU A 486 0.26 9.43 20.57
C GLU A 486 -0.59 10.69 20.69
N GLN A 487 -1.89 10.57 21.03
CA GLN A 487 -2.80 11.72 21.08
C GLN A 487 -2.52 12.68 22.24
N ASN A 488 -1.79 12.22 23.28
CA ASN A 488 -1.40 13.03 24.45
C ASN A 488 -2.58 13.79 25.10
N ILE A 489 -3.74 13.13 25.20
CA ILE A 489 -4.96 13.66 25.84
C ILE A 489 -5.04 13.27 27.33
N ASP A 490 -5.89 13.97 28.09
CA ASP A 490 -6.37 13.50 29.40
C ASP A 490 -7.50 12.47 29.22
N PRO A 491 -7.29 11.16 29.47
CA PRO A 491 -8.29 10.14 29.18
C PRO A 491 -9.54 10.23 30.05
N SER A 492 -9.49 10.92 31.19
CA SER A 492 -10.68 11.10 32.04
C SER A 492 -11.75 11.97 31.38
N GLN A 493 -11.38 12.70 30.33
CA GLN A 493 -12.25 13.63 29.60
C GLN A 493 -12.81 13.03 28.31
N TYR A 494 -12.63 11.73 28.08
CA TYR A 494 -13.00 11.07 26.83
C TYR A 494 -13.68 9.71 27.04
N LYS A 495 -14.68 9.45 26.21
CA LYS A 495 -15.22 8.11 25.92
C LYS A 495 -14.54 7.53 24.70
N ALA A 496 -14.41 6.21 24.62
CA ALA A 496 -13.81 5.50 23.51
C ALA A 496 -14.82 4.53 22.88
N ASP A 497 -15.22 4.82 21.65
CA ASP A 497 -16.10 3.96 20.86
C ASP A 497 -15.29 3.19 19.83
N PHE A 498 -15.31 1.86 19.89
CA PHE A 498 -14.79 0.98 18.85
C PHE A 498 -15.94 0.59 17.92
N VAL A 499 -16.04 1.30 16.80
CA VAL A 499 -17.06 1.03 15.77
C VAL A 499 -16.55 -0.07 14.85
N PRO A 500 -17.35 -1.11 14.56
CA PRO A 500 -17.01 -2.13 13.57
C PRO A 500 -16.68 -1.52 12.20
N HIS A 501 -15.68 -2.07 11.51
CA HIS A 501 -15.29 -1.64 10.18
C HIS A 501 -15.19 -2.85 9.25
N ALA A 502 -15.65 -2.69 8.01
CA ALA A 502 -15.59 -3.72 6.97
C ALA A 502 -14.61 -3.30 5.86
N GLU A 503 -14.02 -4.27 5.17
CA GLU A 503 -13.25 -4.01 3.93
C GLU A 503 -14.06 -4.39 2.68
N ASP A 504 -15.04 -5.28 2.84
CA ASP A 504 -15.86 -5.87 1.78
C ASP A 504 -17.19 -5.11 1.59
N TYR A 505 -17.12 -3.79 1.46
CA TYR A 505 -18.29 -2.95 1.24
C TYR A 505 -19.04 -3.32 -0.06
N LEU A 506 -20.34 -3.56 0.05
CA LEU A 506 -21.24 -3.85 -1.07
C LEU A 506 -21.91 -2.56 -1.57
N TRP A 507 -22.65 -1.89 -0.70
CA TRP A 507 -23.36 -0.65 -0.99
C TRP A 507 -23.22 0.33 0.17
N SER A 508 -23.01 1.61 -0.16
CA SER A 508 -23.17 2.71 0.77
C SER A 508 -24.20 3.68 0.22
N THR A 509 -24.99 4.29 1.10
CA THR A 509 -26.08 5.21 0.72
C THR A 509 -26.09 6.42 1.63
N ILE A 510 -26.30 7.60 1.06
CA ILE A 510 -26.61 8.83 1.80
C ILE A 510 -27.88 9.40 1.23
N PHE A 511 -28.85 9.72 2.07
CA PHE A 511 -30.16 10.16 1.62
C PHE A 511 -30.90 11.00 2.65
N VAL A 512 -31.93 11.68 2.17
CA VAL A 512 -32.85 12.49 2.96
C VAL A 512 -34.26 11.98 2.77
N ILE A 513 -35.03 11.95 3.86
CA ILE A 513 -36.48 11.80 3.86
C ILE A 513 -37.10 13.12 4.32
N ASN A 514 -38.00 13.67 3.52
CA ASN A 514 -38.79 14.85 3.85
C ASN A 514 -40.21 14.75 3.26
N ARG A 515 -40.99 15.82 3.40
CA ARG A 515 -42.39 15.88 2.91
C ARG A 515 -42.55 15.76 1.39
N GLN A 516 -41.50 16.02 0.62
CA GLN A 516 -41.53 15.90 -0.83
C GLN A 516 -41.23 14.45 -1.27
N GLY A 517 -40.47 13.69 -0.48
CA GLY A 517 -40.08 12.31 -0.80
C GLY A 517 -38.78 11.87 -0.14
N ILE A 518 -38.20 10.82 -0.69
CA ILE A 518 -36.89 10.28 -0.34
C ILE A 518 -35.95 10.54 -1.51
N PHE A 519 -34.76 11.09 -1.28
CA PHE A 519 -33.78 11.27 -2.35
C PHE A 519 -32.36 11.16 -1.83
N GLY A 520 -31.42 10.78 -2.69
CA GLY A 520 -30.05 10.60 -2.29
C GLY A 520 -29.18 9.93 -3.35
N GLU A 521 -28.09 9.35 -2.87
CA GLU A 521 -27.04 8.75 -3.69
C GLU A 521 -26.65 7.40 -3.11
N ILE A 522 -26.50 6.39 -3.98
CA ILE A 522 -26.05 5.04 -3.63
C ILE A 522 -24.85 4.64 -4.50
N ILE A 523 -23.82 4.04 -3.90
CA ILE A 523 -22.61 3.64 -4.62
C ILE A 523 -22.11 2.27 -4.13
N ARG A 524 -21.49 1.50 -5.03
CA ARG A 524 -20.70 0.34 -4.61
C ARG A 524 -19.36 0.81 -4.03
N GLY A 525 -19.11 0.42 -2.78
CA GLY A 525 -17.89 0.78 -2.06
C GLY A 525 -18.17 1.49 -0.75
N GLY A 526 -17.15 2.17 -0.25
CA GLY A 526 -17.14 2.74 1.10
C GLY A 526 -17.91 4.05 1.21
N HIS A 527 -18.56 4.24 2.35
CA HIS A 527 -19.36 5.42 2.69
C HIS A 527 -18.62 6.77 2.51
N TYR A 528 -17.29 6.80 2.68
CA TYR A 528 -16.48 8.01 2.50
C TYR A 528 -16.60 8.58 1.08
N GLN A 529 -16.89 7.74 0.08
CA GLN A 529 -17.04 8.16 -1.32
C GLN A 529 -18.22 9.12 -1.51
N LEU A 530 -19.30 8.92 -0.73
CA LEU A 530 -20.49 9.77 -0.79
C LEU A 530 -20.36 11.03 0.05
N THR A 531 -19.90 10.91 1.31
CA THR A 531 -19.73 12.09 2.19
C THR A 531 -18.73 13.09 1.64
N GLN A 532 -17.63 12.60 1.08
CA GLN A 532 -16.53 13.42 0.61
C GLN A 532 -16.62 13.69 -0.90
N GLY A 533 -17.46 12.95 -1.62
CA GLY A 533 -17.69 13.12 -3.05
C GLY A 533 -16.57 12.57 -3.92
N PHE A 534 -15.77 11.63 -3.41
CA PHE A 534 -14.63 11.03 -4.13
C PHE A 534 -14.97 9.64 -4.66
N TYR A 535 -14.84 9.42 -5.96
CA TYR A 535 -15.07 8.11 -6.57
C TYR A 535 -14.17 7.90 -7.81
N ASP A 536 -13.44 6.78 -7.84
CA ASP A 536 -12.39 6.50 -8.84
C ASP A 536 -12.89 5.86 -10.14
N GLN A 537 -13.95 5.07 -10.09
CA GLN A 537 -14.36 4.20 -11.21
C GLN A 537 -15.87 4.18 -11.48
N GLN A 538 -16.69 4.12 -10.42
CA GLN A 538 -18.14 4.01 -10.51
C GLN A 538 -18.79 5.22 -9.87
N LYS A 539 -19.68 5.89 -10.61
CA LYS A 539 -20.40 7.06 -10.11
C LYS A 539 -21.47 6.63 -9.12
N PRO A 540 -21.81 7.48 -8.13
CA PRO A 540 -23.02 7.28 -7.35
C PRO A 540 -24.24 7.28 -8.26
N ILE A 541 -25.12 6.32 -8.07
CA ILE A 541 -26.46 6.32 -8.67
C ILE A 541 -27.29 7.28 -7.84
N PHE A 542 -27.77 8.33 -8.49
CA PHE A 542 -28.72 9.23 -7.89
C PHE A 542 -30.10 8.55 -7.87
N PHE A 543 -30.87 8.74 -6.80
CA PHE A 543 -32.24 8.24 -6.74
C PHE A 543 -33.20 9.21 -6.07
N SER A 544 -34.48 9.06 -6.41
CA SER A 544 -35.58 9.68 -5.67
C SER A 544 -36.81 8.78 -5.63
N TYR A 545 -37.65 8.97 -4.62
CA TYR A 545 -38.93 8.32 -4.43
C TYR A 545 -39.94 9.33 -3.90
N ASN A 546 -40.96 9.65 -4.67
CA ASN A 546 -41.99 10.62 -4.31
C ASN A 546 -43.15 10.01 -3.49
N PHE A 547 -42.89 8.89 -2.79
CA PHE A 547 -43.89 8.03 -2.13
C PHE A 547 -44.82 7.23 -3.06
N GLU A 548 -44.61 7.28 -4.37
CA GLU A 548 -45.36 6.48 -5.35
C GLU A 548 -44.44 5.78 -6.34
N ASN A 549 -43.46 6.51 -6.91
CA ASN A 549 -42.61 6.06 -7.98
C ASN A 549 -41.14 6.27 -7.65
N TRP A 550 -40.34 5.23 -7.89
CA TRP A 550 -38.88 5.30 -7.81
C TRP A 550 -38.30 5.82 -9.14
N TYR A 551 -37.34 6.72 -9.03
CA TYR A 551 -36.47 7.15 -10.11
C TYR A 551 -35.03 6.88 -9.72
N LEU A 552 -34.25 6.29 -10.63
CA LEU A 552 -32.80 6.14 -10.51
C LEU A 552 -32.17 6.74 -11.77
N SER A 553 -31.01 7.39 -11.62
CA SER A 553 -30.27 7.96 -12.76
C SER A 553 -29.74 6.91 -13.74
N GLU A 554 -29.63 5.67 -13.27
CA GLU A 554 -29.20 4.51 -14.05
C GLU A 554 -30.16 3.35 -13.77
N ASP A 555 -30.45 2.53 -14.79
CA ASP A 555 -31.26 1.33 -14.62
C ASP A 555 -30.44 0.26 -13.86
N ASN A 556 -30.72 0.13 -12.56
CA ASN A 556 -29.99 -0.78 -11.67
C ASN A 556 -30.95 -1.41 -10.66
N GLN A 557 -31.36 -2.65 -10.96
CA GLN A 557 -32.32 -3.38 -10.16
C GLN A 557 -31.80 -3.72 -8.75
N GLU A 558 -30.52 -4.09 -8.61
CA GLU A 558 -29.91 -4.39 -7.31
C GLU A 558 -29.85 -3.15 -6.40
N ALA A 559 -29.47 -1.99 -6.95
CA ALA A 559 -29.50 -0.73 -6.23
C ALA A 559 -30.92 -0.40 -5.76
N LYS A 560 -31.92 -0.56 -6.62
CA LYS A 560 -33.32 -0.31 -6.29
C LYS A 560 -33.83 -1.22 -5.17
N GLU A 561 -33.52 -2.52 -5.23
CA GLU A 561 -33.87 -3.47 -4.17
C GLU A 561 -33.19 -3.13 -2.84
N HIS A 562 -31.92 -2.72 -2.89
CA HIS A 562 -31.18 -2.29 -1.70
C HIS A 562 -31.78 -1.00 -1.08
N LEU A 563 -32.19 -0.05 -1.92
CA LEU A 563 -32.85 1.18 -1.49
C LEU A 563 -34.20 0.91 -0.83
N ILE A 564 -35.02 0.02 -1.40
CA ILE A 564 -36.30 -0.40 -0.80
C ILE A 564 -36.05 -0.99 0.59
N MET A 565 -35.11 -1.95 0.69
CA MET A 565 -34.73 -2.58 1.97
C MET A 565 -34.32 -1.54 3.02
N ILE A 566 -33.49 -0.54 2.66
CA ILE A 566 -33.08 0.53 3.58
C ILE A 566 -34.29 1.35 4.03
N THR A 567 -35.15 1.76 3.09
CA THR A 567 -36.31 2.61 3.41
C THR A 567 -37.37 1.89 4.24
N ASP A 568 -37.50 0.57 4.12
CA ASP A 568 -38.42 -0.24 4.92
C ASP A 568 -38.06 -0.22 6.41
N HIS A 569 -36.77 -0.14 6.76
CA HIS A 569 -36.32 0.04 8.15
C HIS A 569 -36.68 1.39 8.76
N LEU A 570 -37.14 2.35 7.95
CA LEU A 570 -37.53 3.68 8.39
C LEU A 570 -39.05 3.91 8.35
N GLN A 571 -39.83 2.88 8.01
CA GLN A 571 -41.28 2.91 8.16
C GLN A 571 -41.67 2.77 9.64
N VAL A 572 -42.48 3.69 10.13
CA VAL A 572 -42.86 3.80 11.53
C VAL A 572 -44.37 3.65 11.66
N ALA A 573 -44.79 2.60 12.36
CA ALA A 573 -46.18 2.36 12.74
C ALA A 573 -46.73 3.48 13.63
N GLU A 574 -48.01 3.80 13.54
CA GLU A 574 -48.63 4.95 14.22
C GLU A 574 -48.41 4.92 15.74
N GLU A 575 -48.47 3.74 16.36
CA GLU A 575 -48.25 3.55 17.80
C GLU A 575 -46.82 3.88 18.25
N LYS A 576 -45.83 3.77 17.35
CA LYS A 576 -44.42 4.10 17.63
C LYS A 576 -44.09 5.58 17.39
N LYS A 577 -44.87 6.28 16.56
CA LYS A 577 -44.61 7.70 16.25
C LYS A 577 -44.63 8.59 17.49
N ALA A 578 -45.56 8.36 18.42
CA ALA A 578 -45.64 9.14 19.66
C ALA A 578 -44.38 8.98 20.54
N VAL A 579 -43.84 7.75 20.62
CA VAL A 579 -42.62 7.45 21.38
C VAL A 579 -41.41 8.14 20.75
N LEU A 580 -41.26 8.04 19.43
CA LEU A 580 -40.14 8.66 18.71
C LEU A 580 -40.22 10.21 18.72
N ARG A 581 -41.41 10.81 18.65
CA ARG A 581 -41.56 12.27 18.87
C ARG A 581 -41.02 12.70 20.24
N ASN A 582 -41.36 11.95 21.28
CA ASN A 582 -40.96 12.27 22.65
C ASN A 582 -39.46 12.04 22.89
N ARG A 583 -38.92 10.89 22.44
CA ARG A 583 -37.52 10.51 22.70
C ARG A 583 -36.52 11.20 21.77
N LEU A 584 -36.91 11.53 20.54
CA LEU A 584 -36.00 11.97 19.48
C LEU A 584 -36.41 13.27 18.78
N ASP A 585 -37.48 13.98 19.18
CA ASP A 585 -38.01 15.11 18.39
C ASP A 585 -38.21 14.75 16.90
N ALA A 586 -38.65 13.51 16.66
CA ALA A 586 -38.78 12.95 15.31
C ALA A 586 -39.98 13.54 14.56
N THR A 587 -39.79 13.87 13.29
CA THR A 587 -40.86 14.22 12.34
C THR A 587 -41.09 13.08 11.36
N PHE A 588 -42.24 13.10 10.67
CA PHE A 588 -42.65 12.03 9.77
C PHE A 588 -43.34 12.57 8.52
N SER A 589 -42.95 12.03 7.37
CA SER A 589 -43.63 12.21 6.10
C SER A 589 -44.27 10.89 5.69
N LYS A 590 -45.59 10.90 5.56
CA LYS A 590 -46.41 9.68 5.46
C LYS A 590 -46.14 8.77 6.67
N ASN A 591 -45.63 7.57 6.44
CA ASN A 591 -45.20 6.61 7.46
C ASN A 591 -43.67 6.53 7.60
N TYR A 592 -42.89 7.38 6.94
CA TYR A 592 -41.43 7.36 7.05
C TYR A 592 -40.93 8.35 8.10
N LEU A 593 -39.84 7.98 8.78
CA LEU A 593 -39.09 8.88 9.65
C LEU A 593 -38.34 9.93 8.81
N ASP A 594 -38.60 11.21 9.03
CA ASP A 594 -37.88 12.29 8.34
C ASP A 594 -36.47 12.45 8.90
N GLY A 595 -35.52 12.81 8.05
CA GLY A 595 -34.14 13.01 8.48
C GLY A 595 -33.13 12.90 7.34
N TYR A 596 -31.86 13.15 7.69
CA TYR A 596 -30.71 12.76 6.88
C TYR A 596 -30.15 11.45 7.43
N PHE A 597 -29.85 10.51 6.53
CA PHE A 597 -29.42 9.16 6.87
C PHE A 597 -28.18 8.77 6.08
N GLU A 598 -27.29 8.05 6.75
CA GLU A 598 -26.12 7.40 6.14
C GLU A 598 -26.21 5.90 6.42
N THR A 599 -25.97 5.05 5.42
CA THR A 599 -25.91 3.60 5.58
C THR A 599 -24.72 3.00 4.85
N ALA A 600 -24.30 1.84 5.32
CA ALA A 600 -23.35 0.99 4.62
C ALA A 600 -23.78 -0.47 4.76
N SER A 601 -23.36 -1.28 3.79
CA SER A 601 -23.53 -2.72 3.81
C SER A 601 -22.26 -3.44 3.40
N SER A 602 -22.02 -4.62 3.96
CA SER A 602 -20.91 -5.50 3.59
C SER A 602 -21.36 -6.96 3.57
N GLY A 603 -20.59 -7.80 2.90
CA GLY A 603 -20.84 -9.24 2.89
C GLY A 603 -20.65 -9.86 4.28
N SER A 604 -19.70 -9.35 5.06
CA SER A 604 -19.33 -9.85 6.37
C SER A 604 -20.24 -9.38 7.52
N GLN A 605 -20.76 -8.16 7.46
CA GLN A 605 -21.50 -7.53 8.57
C GLN A 605 -22.96 -7.15 8.24
N GLY A 606 -23.44 -7.37 7.01
CA GLY A 606 -24.81 -7.06 6.61
C GLY A 606 -25.07 -5.56 6.42
N LEU A 607 -26.30 -5.09 6.63
CA LEU A 607 -26.69 -3.68 6.54
C LEU A 607 -26.58 -3.00 7.91
N TRP A 608 -26.09 -1.77 7.96
CA TRP A 608 -26.20 -0.91 9.14
C TRP A 608 -26.35 0.57 8.79
N PHE A 609 -27.05 1.29 9.65
CA PHE A 609 -27.12 2.75 9.66
C PHE A 609 -25.90 3.33 10.40
N CYS A 610 -25.29 4.34 9.78
CA CYS A 610 -24.10 5.06 10.28
C CYS A 610 -24.45 6.41 10.93
N ASP A 611 -25.55 7.03 10.47
CA ASP A 611 -26.07 8.31 10.98
C ASP A 611 -27.60 8.41 10.82
N TYR A 612 -28.20 9.15 11.76
CA TYR A 612 -29.54 9.74 11.69
C TYR A 612 -29.41 11.17 12.23
N ASN A 613 -29.43 12.14 11.32
CA ASN A 613 -29.22 13.56 11.62
C ASN A 613 -30.48 14.36 11.32
N ARG A 614 -31.11 14.86 12.40
CA ARG A 614 -32.38 15.59 12.35
C ARG A 614 -32.20 17.01 11.85
N ILE A 615 -31.08 17.62 12.21
CA ILE A 615 -30.82 19.00 11.85
C ILE A 615 -30.57 19.11 10.34
N LEU A 616 -29.72 18.25 9.80
CA LEU A 616 -29.51 18.14 8.36
C LEU A 616 -30.83 17.83 7.67
N GLY A 617 -31.62 16.86 8.16
CA GLY A 617 -32.95 16.60 7.62
C GLY A 617 -33.83 17.86 7.49
N LYS A 618 -33.91 18.66 8.56
CA LYS A 618 -34.65 19.95 8.57
C LYS A 618 -34.08 20.97 7.57
N MET A 619 -32.77 20.99 7.32
CA MET A 619 -32.15 21.87 6.31
C MET A 619 -32.59 21.53 4.87
N TYR A 620 -33.01 20.29 4.64
CA TYR A 620 -33.52 19.82 3.35
C TYR A 620 -35.05 19.74 3.28
N ASP A 621 -35.81 20.24 4.26
CA ASP A 621 -37.26 20.02 4.36
C ASP A 621 -38.10 20.49 3.15
N THR A 622 -37.61 21.50 2.41
CA THR A 622 -38.25 22.02 1.19
C THR A 622 -37.57 21.55 -0.10
N PHE A 623 -36.44 20.85 0.02
CA PHE A 623 -35.61 20.51 -1.13
C PHE A 623 -36.07 19.20 -1.77
N MET A 624 -36.23 19.25 -3.08
CA MET A 624 -36.33 18.06 -3.93
C MET A 624 -35.48 18.34 -5.17
N PRO A 625 -34.51 17.47 -5.49
CA PRO A 625 -33.70 17.65 -6.69
C PRO A 625 -34.57 17.56 -7.95
N ASN A 626 -34.30 18.41 -8.94
CA ASN A 626 -34.96 18.36 -10.23
C ASN A 626 -34.26 17.32 -11.12
N LEU A 627 -35.00 16.31 -11.56
CA LEU A 627 -34.41 15.10 -12.17
C LEU A 627 -34.33 15.10 -13.69
N GLY A 628 -34.65 16.23 -14.31
CA GLY A 628 -34.39 16.44 -15.73
C GLY A 628 -33.08 17.17 -15.95
N THR A 629 -32.06 16.49 -16.48
CA THR A 629 -30.90 17.18 -17.08
C THR A 629 -31.35 17.84 -18.38
N GLN A 630 -31.57 19.16 -18.38
CA GLN A 630 -31.56 19.91 -19.63
C GLN A 630 -30.11 20.07 -20.07
N LYS A 631 -29.73 19.42 -21.17
CA LYS A 631 -28.41 19.62 -21.82
C LYS A 631 -28.38 20.94 -22.59
N GLU A 632 -28.67 22.05 -21.92
CA GLU A 632 -28.59 23.40 -22.49
C GLU A 632 -27.40 24.17 -21.89
N GLY A 633 -26.18 23.75 -22.23
CA GLY A 633 -24.94 24.41 -21.76
C GLY A 633 -23.67 23.75 -22.31
N ILE A 634 -22.51 24.36 -22.06
CA ILE A 634 -21.21 23.75 -22.40
C ILE A 634 -20.81 22.66 -21.40
N LEU A 635 -21.37 22.74 -20.19
CA LEU A 635 -21.23 21.75 -19.13
C LEU A 635 -22.59 21.59 -18.44
N SER A 636 -22.82 20.39 -17.94
CA SER A 636 -23.96 20.07 -17.08
C SER A 636 -23.48 19.28 -15.86
N GLY A 637 -24.13 19.48 -14.72
CA GLY A 637 -23.90 18.72 -13.50
C GLY A 637 -25.14 18.75 -12.61
N GLN A 638 -24.98 18.32 -11.36
CA GLN A 638 -26.06 18.24 -10.38
C GLN A 638 -26.16 19.52 -9.56
N MET A 639 -27.39 19.95 -9.26
CA MET A 639 -27.65 21.11 -8.39
C MET A 639 -27.31 20.74 -6.94
N ALA A 640 -26.17 21.23 -6.46
CA ALA A 640 -25.79 21.13 -5.04
C ALA A 640 -26.36 22.30 -4.23
N SER A 641 -26.30 23.52 -4.75
CA SER A 641 -26.87 24.72 -4.12
C SER A 641 -27.51 25.60 -5.20
N ALA A 642 -28.76 25.99 -5.00
CA ALA A 642 -29.54 26.72 -5.99
C ALA A 642 -29.05 28.17 -6.20
N GLY A 643 -29.49 28.77 -7.29
CA GLY A 643 -29.18 30.16 -7.65
C GLY A 643 -28.37 30.29 -8.94
N LYS A 644 -28.06 31.53 -9.30
CA LYS A 644 -27.34 31.87 -10.54
C LYS A 644 -26.26 32.90 -10.26
N ALA A 645 -25.13 32.78 -10.94
CA ALA A 645 -24.07 33.77 -10.89
C ALA A 645 -23.30 33.85 -12.21
N GLN A 646 -22.66 35.00 -12.41
CA GLN A 646 -21.74 35.22 -13.52
C GLN A 646 -20.40 35.68 -12.96
N GLY A 647 -19.31 35.20 -13.55
CA GLY A 647 -17.97 35.55 -13.12
C GLY A 647 -16.89 34.91 -13.97
N ARG A 648 -15.64 35.32 -13.73
CA ARG A 648 -14.48 34.72 -14.40
C ARG A 648 -14.13 33.40 -13.73
N VAL A 649 -13.89 32.39 -14.54
CA VAL A 649 -13.42 31.07 -14.09
C VAL A 649 -12.04 31.21 -13.47
N LYS A 650 -11.89 30.65 -12.27
CA LYS A 650 -10.60 30.37 -11.66
C LYS A 650 -10.55 28.88 -11.29
N ILE A 651 -9.75 28.14 -12.05
CA ILE A 651 -9.41 26.74 -11.79
C ILE A 651 -8.39 26.71 -10.66
N VAL A 652 -8.77 26.04 -9.57
CA VAL A 652 -7.98 25.92 -8.35
C VAL A 652 -7.67 24.44 -8.13
N HIS A 653 -6.40 24.08 -8.18
CA HIS A 653 -5.90 22.76 -7.81
C HIS A 653 -5.44 22.73 -6.36
N ASN A 654 -5.02 23.88 -5.81
CA ASN A 654 -4.58 24.03 -4.43
C ASN A 654 -4.76 25.48 -3.94
N ILE A 655 -4.72 25.70 -2.62
CA ILE A 655 -4.98 27.02 -2.01
C ILE A 655 -4.00 28.14 -2.46
N ARG A 656 -2.85 27.80 -3.05
CA ARG A 656 -1.84 28.77 -3.49
C ARG A 656 -2.14 29.39 -4.85
N ASP A 657 -3.12 28.86 -5.60
CA ASP A 657 -3.37 29.27 -6.97
C ASP A 657 -3.91 30.72 -7.10
N GLY A 658 -4.14 31.40 -5.96
CA GLY A 658 -4.69 32.75 -5.88
C GLY A 658 -6.17 32.76 -6.26
N PHE A 659 -6.99 33.59 -5.62
CA PHE A 659 -8.42 33.66 -5.91
C PHE A 659 -8.95 35.05 -5.56
N GLN A 660 -9.68 35.67 -6.47
CA GLN A 660 -10.27 36.99 -6.28
C GLN A 660 -11.75 36.89 -5.93
N PRO A 661 -12.26 37.78 -5.06
CA PRO A 661 -13.69 37.87 -4.79
C PRO A 661 -14.53 38.05 -6.08
N GLY A 662 -15.60 37.28 -6.21
CA GLY A 662 -16.51 37.31 -7.36
C GLY A 662 -16.13 36.36 -8.51
N GLU A 663 -14.99 35.68 -8.45
CA GLU A 663 -14.64 34.63 -9.41
C GLU A 663 -15.50 33.36 -9.23
N ILE A 664 -15.60 32.56 -10.29
CA ILE A 664 -16.24 31.24 -10.28
C ILE A 664 -15.16 30.23 -9.92
N LEU A 665 -15.32 29.57 -8.77
CA LEU A 665 -14.40 28.54 -8.30
C LEU A 665 -14.63 27.24 -9.09
N VAL A 666 -13.67 26.86 -9.91
CA VAL A 666 -13.68 25.58 -10.65
C VAL A 666 -12.60 24.68 -10.06
N THR A 667 -12.93 23.46 -9.68
CA THR A 667 -11.95 22.51 -9.13
C THR A 667 -12.37 21.07 -9.42
N SER A 668 -11.44 20.12 -9.34
CA SER A 668 -11.79 18.71 -9.40
C SER A 668 -12.69 18.34 -8.21
N MET A 669 -12.31 18.80 -7.01
CA MET A 669 -13.06 18.61 -5.78
C MET A 669 -12.73 19.75 -4.80
N THR A 670 -13.62 20.02 -3.86
CA THR A 670 -13.31 20.93 -2.76
C THR A 670 -12.62 20.19 -1.62
N SER A 671 -11.92 20.95 -0.78
CA SER A 671 -11.34 20.47 0.47
C SER A 671 -11.60 21.52 1.55
N PRO A 672 -11.42 21.19 2.84
CA PRO A 672 -11.61 22.18 3.91
C PRO A 672 -10.76 23.45 3.76
N ASP A 673 -9.62 23.33 3.11
CA ASP A 673 -8.73 24.47 2.86
C ASP A 673 -9.29 25.42 1.80
N PHE A 674 -10.31 25.00 1.03
CA PHE A 674 -10.95 25.84 0.02
C PHE A 674 -12.08 26.67 0.61
N VAL A 675 -12.46 26.47 1.88
CA VAL A 675 -13.51 27.26 2.55
C VAL A 675 -13.33 28.78 2.37
N PRO A 676 -12.13 29.36 2.58
CA PRO A 676 -11.93 30.80 2.36
C PRO A 676 -12.10 31.24 0.90
N LEU A 677 -11.90 30.34 -0.06
CA LEU A 677 -12.11 30.59 -1.48
C LEU A 677 -13.60 30.47 -1.82
N MET A 678 -14.27 29.46 -1.28
CA MET A 678 -15.71 29.26 -1.41
C MET A 678 -16.46 30.50 -0.93
N GLN A 679 -16.14 31.05 0.25
CA GLN A 679 -16.74 32.28 0.78
C GLN A 679 -16.59 33.51 -0.14
N LYS A 680 -15.56 33.53 -0.99
CA LYS A 680 -15.29 34.63 -1.94
C LYS A 680 -15.91 34.39 -3.32
N ALA A 681 -16.30 33.15 -3.62
CA ALA A 681 -16.75 32.74 -4.94
C ALA A 681 -18.16 33.26 -5.23
N SER A 682 -18.43 33.63 -6.48
CA SER A 682 -19.79 33.95 -6.92
C SER A 682 -20.58 32.69 -7.27
N ALA A 683 -19.91 31.63 -7.71
CA ALA A 683 -20.43 30.26 -7.78
C ALA A 683 -19.29 29.24 -7.72
N ILE A 684 -19.65 27.99 -7.48
CA ILE A 684 -18.73 26.85 -7.36
C ILE A 684 -19.12 25.78 -8.38
N VAL A 685 -18.13 25.24 -9.09
CA VAL A 685 -18.30 24.15 -10.05
C VAL A 685 -17.24 23.08 -9.78
N THR A 686 -17.67 21.84 -9.56
CA THR A 686 -16.74 20.72 -9.34
C THR A 686 -16.89 19.59 -10.36
N ASP A 687 -15.79 18.94 -10.70
CA ASP A 687 -15.82 17.74 -11.54
C ASP A 687 -16.43 16.55 -10.80
N GLN A 688 -16.08 16.39 -9.52
CA GLN A 688 -16.55 15.33 -8.64
C GLN A 688 -17.37 15.91 -7.48
N GLY A 689 -18.18 15.06 -6.86
CA GLY A 689 -19.05 15.45 -5.76
C GLY A 689 -20.46 14.89 -5.93
N GLY A 690 -21.17 14.85 -4.80
CA GLY A 690 -22.58 14.48 -4.73
C GLY A 690 -23.43 15.59 -4.14
N ILE A 691 -24.74 15.58 -4.39
CA ILE A 691 -25.66 16.62 -3.89
C ILE A 691 -25.80 16.64 -2.37
N LEU A 692 -25.40 15.55 -1.70
CA LEU A 692 -25.36 15.40 -0.25
C LEU A 692 -23.92 15.34 0.32
N SER A 693 -22.91 15.58 -0.51
CA SER A 693 -21.51 15.65 -0.07
C SER A 693 -21.24 16.91 0.77
N HIS A 694 -20.12 16.92 1.52
CA HIS A 694 -19.71 18.09 2.32
C HIS A 694 -19.62 19.37 1.48
N ALA A 695 -19.11 19.28 0.25
CA ALA A 695 -19.03 20.41 -0.67
C ALA A 695 -20.41 21.03 -0.93
N ALA A 696 -21.42 20.18 -1.18
CA ALA A 696 -22.77 20.61 -1.47
C ALA A 696 -23.45 21.25 -0.26
N ILE A 697 -23.33 20.62 0.91
CA ILE A 697 -23.93 21.14 2.14
C ILE A 697 -23.31 22.50 2.51
N VAL A 698 -21.98 22.61 2.48
CA VAL A 698 -21.28 23.87 2.83
C VAL A 698 -21.61 24.98 1.83
N SER A 699 -21.67 24.68 0.54
CA SER A 699 -22.04 25.69 -0.47
C SER A 699 -23.46 26.23 -0.24
N ARG A 700 -24.39 25.36 0.21
CA ARG A 700 -25.76 25.75 0.56
C ARG A 700 -25.81 26.67 1.78
N GLU A 701 -25.04 26.37 2.83
CA GLU A 701 -24.98 27.23 4.02
C GLU A 701 -24.34 28.59 3.74
N LEU A 702 -23.42 28.66 2.78
CA LEU A 702 -22.86 29.93 2.31
C LEU A 702 -23.84 30.70 1.40
N GLY A 703 -24.94 30.09 0.96
CA GLY A 703 -25.87 30.68 0.00
C GLY A 703 -25.28 30.87 -1.40
N ILE A 704 -24.25 30.09 -1.76
CA ILE A 704 -23.50 30.23 -3.01
C ILE A 704 -24.00 29.19 -4.01
N PRO A 705 -24.34 29.57 -5.26
CA PRO A 705 -24.72 28.63 -6.31
C PRO A 705 -23.63 27.60 -6.54
N CYS A 706 -24.00 26.31 -6.60
CA CYS A 706 -23.04 25.22 -6.69
C CYS A 706 -23.54 24.10 -7.59
N ILE A 707 -22.70 23.72 -8.55
CA ILE A 707 -22.88 22.56 -9.42
C ILE A 707 -21.77 21.55 -9.14
N VAL A 708 -22.15 20.30 -8.88
CA VAL A 708 -21.20 19.20 -8.62
C VAL A 708 -21.34 18.10 -9.67
N GLY A 709 -20.31 17.28 -9.82
CA GLY A 709 -20.38 16.11 -10.70
C GLY A 709 -20.41 16.49 -12.19
N THR A 710 -19.71 17.56 -12.59
CA THR A 710 -19.60 17.97 -14.01
C THR A 710 -18.62 17.12 -14.82
N GLU A 711 -17.79 16.32 -14.15
CA GLU A 711 -16.79 15.38 -14.65
C GLU A 711 -15.60 15.99 -15.41
N VAL A 712 -15.83 17.08 -16.14
CA VAL A 712 -14.87 17.64 -17.10
C VAL A 712 -14.77 19.17 -17.05
N ALA A 713 -15.37 19.85 -16.06
CA ALA A 713 -15.28 21.29 -15.94
C ALA A 713 -13.84 21.81 -15.87
N THR A 714 -12.95 21.17 -15.11
CA THR A 714 -11.53 21.59 -15.05
C THR A 714 -10.77 21.37 -16.36
N LYS A 715 -11.28 20.49 -17.24
CA LYS A 715 -10.69 20.16 -18.55
C LYS A 715 -11.26 21.04 -19.67
N VAL A 716 -12.52 21.43 -19.57
CA VAL A 716 -13.26 22.19 -20.59
C VAL A 716 -13.10 23.70 -20.40
N LEU A 717 -13.20 24.19 -19.17
CA LEU A 717 -13.05 25.61 -18.85
C LEU A 717 -11.57 26.00 -18.76
N LYS A 718 -11.28 27.29 -18.90
CA LYS A 718 -9.95 27.85 -18.69
C LYS A 718 -9.99 29.03 -17.73
N ASN A 719 -8.88 29.26 -17.03
CA ASN A 719 -8.70 30.45 -16.21
C ASN A 719 -8.99 31.72 -17.01
N GLY A 720 -9.88 32.57 -16.49
CA GLY A 720 -10.29 33.84 -17.10
C GLY A 720 -11.55 33.79 -17.96
N ASP A 721 -12.03 32.59 -18.34
CA ASP A 721 -13.28 32.42 -19.10
C ASP A 721 -14.44 33.08 -18.38
N LEU A 722 -15.26 33.88 -19.09
CA LEU A 722 -16.45 34.47 -18.50
C LEU A 722 -17.61 33.49 -18.65
N VAL A 723 -18.17 33.04 -17.53
CA VAL A 723 -19.25 32.04 -17.54
C VAL A 723 -20.45 32.51 -16.73
N GLU A 724 -21.61 31.99 -17.11
CA GLU A 724 -22.81 31.97 -16.30
C GLU A 724 -22.99 30.56 -15.73
N VAL A 725 -23.15 30.47 -14.42
CA VAL A 725 -23.51 29.26 -13.70
C VAL A 725 -24.98 29.37 -13.32
N ASP A 726 -25.83 28.55 -13.92
CA ASP A 726 -27.24 28.38 -13.56
C ASP A 726 -27.37 27.06 -12.81
N ALA A 727 -27.22 27.12 -11.48
CA ALA A 727 -27.21 25.92 -10.65
C ALA A 727 -28.61 25.30 -10.53
N GLU A 728 -29.69 26.09 -10.65
CA GLU A 728 -31.07 25.59 -10.66
C GLU A 728 -31.32 24.64 -11.84
N LYS A 729 -30.70 24.93 -12.99
CA LYS A 729 -30.73 24.07 -14.17
C LYS A 729 -29.58 23.06 -14.23
N GLY A 730 -28.59 23.20 -13.34
CA GLY A 730 -27.36 22.39 -13.37
C GLY A 730 -26.52 22.65 -14.61
N THR A 731 -26.51 23.87 -15.17
CA THR A 731 -25.79 24.19 -16.43
C THR A 731 -24.77 25.30 -16.25
N VAL A 732 -23.66 25.19 -16.99
CA VAL A 732 -22.68 26.28 -17.17
C VAL A 732 -22.64 26.69 -18.63
N ARG A 733 -22.70 28.00 -18.89
CA ARG A 733 -22.64 28.60 -20.22
C ARG A 733 -21.47 29.56 -20.31
N LYS A 734 -20.70 29.49 -21.38
CA LYS A 734 -19.65 30.46 -21.68
C LYS A 734 -20.27 31.69 -22.33
N LEU A 735 -19.96 32.87 -21.81
CA LEU A 735 -20.43 34.15 -22.31
C LEU A 735 -19.41 34.79 -23.27
N GLU A 736 -18.12 34.60 -22.99
CA GLU A 736 -16.98 35.06 -23.81
C GLU A 736 -15.82 34.07 -23.76
#